data_AF-A0A1V4MWV7-F1
#
_entry.id   AF-A0A1V4MWV7-F1
#
_cell.length_a   1.000
_cell.length_b   1.000
_cell.length_c   1.000
_cell.angle_alpha   90.00
_cell.angle_beta   90.00
_cell.angle_gamma   90.00
#
_symmetry.space_group_name_H-M   'P 1'
#
loop_
_entity.id
_entity.type
_entity.pdbx_description
1 polymer ?
#
loop_
_entity_poly.entity_id
_entity_poly.type
_entity_poly.pdbx_seq_one_letter_code
_entity_poly.pdbx_strand_id
1 'polypeptide(L)'
;MSGVLRKQLEVDRRTLRQNASLAIRDVYDAIVELVTNADDRYQVLECSGRIEIEVDRRKGEPSLLRVRDFADGMTAEVMDRKLSRMGGRVSGLESGKSVRGTNSRGAKDVAALGLVRFESIAGDGFYHRCEIDPQFEFSLWESVKAGAKHRKAMGIARGTGTLVTLEVERKNRIPWHDTMVKHLGRLVPLRDILLDPSREVVLRDTGKNRKDVIEPPHVEGVDRVKISFPVPGYSEAKAKLVVRRAKKRFEREAPKFRLGGILIQSRHAIHEATLFDPAFENDPNALWFFGKLRCEYIDELWNQYDELYAKGIEHDEDNPCPVIDPSRRTGLTREHPFVQALFDQVLNRLRPLVEEERRREERRRTQVESEETRKRLDALEKAATDFMMEFAEEEEPSRDPDSRKAESKFVENGFILYPPFAQIVVGDSQKFWFNVNQKAFPEIGEGTSIEINCVTPDLVSEKTACELSGHPRQDDVVRAVWSVKAQNVIDATGLEVRVGPIYASSVVEVLASEAERYRDIDSLRFQKKQYRMRTDTGRKRIRLFAPMELVQDNASVELDITGNSFEVRGQHIFRHESELGIAVCKISIVSDGTEASETITARAGGQTASAELVSYQPLGAGLEIRIEDSDMGDFRYRWKQNVLEIAAGHPSLRRYLGSKKDNYPGQDEKHFRLLIAEIVAEAVCSQIVSRNVEMNPGAYVSAGWDVLYSEYSHLMTRFLPVTHKLQCPSGEL
;
A
#
# COMPACT_ATOMS: atom_id res chain seq x y z
N MET A 1 11.50 -33.83 -71.54
CA MET A 1 10.75 -33.11 -70.49
C MET A 1 9.72 -34.07 -69.93
N SER A 2 9.95 -34.60 -68.72
CA SER A 2 8.98 -35.47 -68.04
C SER A 2 7.84 -34.61 -67.49
N GLY A 3 6.62 -34.85 -67.96
CA GLY A 3 5.43 -34.17 -67.45
C GLY A 3 5.17 -34.56 -66.00
N VAL A 4 5.16 -33.58 -65.10
CA VAL A 4 4.78 -33.81 -63.69
C VAL A 4 3.26 -33.85 -63.62
N LEU A 5 2.71 -35.00 -63.22
CA LEU A 5 1.28 -35.17 -62.96
C LEU A 5 0.98 -34.65 -61.56
N ARG A 6 0.30 -33.50 -61.45
CA ARG A 6 -0.13 -32.91 -60.17
C ARG A 6 -1.59 -33.30 -59.90
N LYS A 7 -1.85 -33.98 -58.78
CA LYS A 7 -3.20 -34.25 -58.26
C LYS A 7 -3.34 -33.60 -56.89
N GLN A 8 -4.48 -32.96 -56.62
CA GLN A 8 -4.78 -32.49 -55.26
C GLN A 8 -5.01 -33.69 -54.33
N LEU A 9 -4.52 -33.59 -53.10
CA LEU A 9 -4.78 -34.59 -52.07
C LEU A 9 -6.26 -34.50 -51.64
N GLU A 10 -6.94 -35.63 -51.64
CA GLU A 10 -8.31 -35.74 -51.13
C GLU A 10 -8.26 -35.85 -49.60
N VAL A 11 -9.12 -35.10 -48.90
CA VAL A 11 -9.20 -35.12 -47.43
C VAL A 11 -10.16 -36.23 -47.00
N ASP A 12 -9.66 -37.19 -46.23
CA ASP A 12 -10.48 -38.28 -45.69
C ASP A 12 -11.44 -37.79 -44.58
N ARG A 13 -12.62 -38.42 -44.48
CA ARG A 13 -13.64 -38.11 -43.45
C ARG A 13 -13.08 -38.25 -42.02
N ARG A 14 -12.13 -39.16 -41.80
CA ARG A 14 -11.47 -39.33 -40.49
C ARG A 14 -10.77 -38.06 -40.04
N THR A 15 -10.09 -37.37 -40.94
CA THR A 15 -9.36 -36.12 -40.64
C THR A 15 -10.34 -35.01 -40.24
N LEU A 16 -11.47 -34.90 -40.93
CA LEU A 16 -12.54 -33.95 -40.58
C LEU A 16 -13.07 -34.20 -39.16
N ARG A 17 -13.35 -35.47 -38.82
CA ARG A 17 -13.84 -35.86 -37.49
C ARG A 17 -12.83 -35.56 -36.38
N GLN A 18 -11.56 -35.84 -36.62
CA GLN A 18 -10.49 -35.57 -35.65
C GLN A 18 -10.36 -34.08 -35.36
N ASN A 19 -10.36 -33.25 -36.41
CA ASN A 19 -10.27 -31.80 -36.26
C ASN A 19 -11.49 -31.21 -35.53
N ALA A 20 -12.70 -31.62 -35.90
CA ALA A 20 -13.91 -31.17 -35.22
C ALA A 20 -13.96 -31.59 -33.75
N SER A 21 -13.49 -32.79 -33.42
CA SER A 21 -13.43 -33.28 -32.03
C SER A 21 -12.38 -32.56 -31.17
N LEU A 22 -11.36 -31.95 -31.79
CA LEU A 22 -10.42 -31.08 -31.10
C LEU A 22 -11.03 -29.72 -30.78
N ALA A 23 -11.86 -29.19 -31.68
CA ALA A 23 -12.53 -27.90 -31.53
C ALA A 23 -13.74 -27.96 -30.60
N ILE A 24 -14.58 -29.00 -30.70
CA ILE A 24 -15.81 -29.19 -29.92
C ILE A 24 -15.65 -30.40 -29.01
N ARG A 25 -15.32 -30.14 -27.74
CA ARG A 25 -15.03 -31.20 -26.75
C ARG A 25 -16.22 -31.52 -25.86
N ASP A 26 -17.07 -30.54 -25.62
CA ASP A 26 -18.27 -30.68 -24.82
C ASP A 26 -19.39 -29.75 -25.27
N VAL A 27 -20.55 -29.88 -24.64
CA VAL A 27 -21.74 -29.11 -24.96
C VAL A 27 -21.56 -27.61 -24.78
N TYR A 28 -20.61 -27.15 -23.96
CA TYR A 28 -20.36 -25.72 -23.82
C TYR A 28 -19.64 -25.16 -25.05
N ASP A 29 -18.69 -25.90 -25.61
CA ASP A 29 -18.02 -25.52 -26.85
C ASP A 29 -19.07 -25.42 -27.99
N ALA A 30 -20.03 -26.37 -28.06
CA ALA A 30 -21.13 -26.30 -29.03
C ALA A 30 -22.09 -25.12 -28.78
N ILE A 31 -22.44 -24.81 -27.52
CA ILE A 31 -23.27 -23.66 -27.19
C ILE A 31 -22.56 -22.36 -27.57
N VAL A 32 -21.26 -22.24 -27.30
CA VAL A 32 -20.47 -21.07 -27.71
C VAL A 32 -20.62 -20.86 -29.20
N GLU A 33 -20.39 -21.87 -30.03
CA GLU A 33 -20.50 -21.74 -31.49
C GLU A 33 -21.90 -21.33 -31.94
N LEU A 34 -22.95 -21.96 -31.40
CA LEU A 34 -24.31 -21.68 -31.85
C LEU A 34 -24.81 -20.30 -31.38
N VAL A 35 -24.46 -19.89 -30.16
CA VAL A 35 -24.84 -18.58 -29.60
C VAL A 35 -24.07 -17.45 -30.29
N THR A 36 -22.77 -17.61 -30.55
CA THR A 36 -21.99 -16.58 -31.28
C THR A 36 -22.47 -16.42 -32.71
N ASN A 37 -22.80 -17.51 -33.42
CA ASN A 37 -23.38 -17.43 -34.76
C ASN A 37 -24.73 -16.70 -34.78
N ALA A 38 -25.56 -16.90 -33.75
CA ALA A 38 -26.82 -16.18 -33.60
C ALA A 38 -26.57 -14.69 -33.31
N ASP A 39 -25.67 -14.36 -32.37
CA ASP A 39 -25.32 -12.98 -32.04
C ASP A 39 -24.72 -12.22 -33.24
N ASP A 40 -23.83 -12.86 -34.01
CA ASP A 40 -23.24 -12.30 -35.21
C ASP A 40 -24.32 -11.87 -36.22
N ARG A 41 -25.45 -12.61 -36.32
CA ARG A 41 -26.58 -12.19 -37.17
C ARG A 41 -27.25 -10.94 -36.63
N TYR A 42 -27.51 -10.85 -35.33
CA TYR A 42 -28.08 -9.66 -34.72
C TYR A 42 -27.15 -8.44 -34.85
N GLN A 43 -25.83 -8.63 -34.74
CA GLN A 43 -24.83 -7.59 -35.01
C GLN A 43 -24.93 -7.07 -36.44
N VAL A 44 -24.98 -7.96 -37.44
CA VAL A 44 -25.07 -7.58 -38.86
C VAL A 44 -26.39 -6.88 -39.21
N LEU A 45 -27.47 -7.24 -38.52
CA LEU A 45 -28.80 -6.64 -38.65
C LEU A 45 -28.96 -5.36 -37.81
N GLU A 46 -27.99 -5.04 -36.95
CA GLU A 46 -28.00 -3.89 -36.05
C GLU A 46 -29.27 -3.81 -35.18
N CYS A 47 -29.72 -4.95 -34.65
CA CYS A 47 -30.96 -5.04 -33.89
C CYS A 47 -30.80 -5.81 -32.58
N SER A 48 -31.73 -5.57 -31.65
CA SER A 48 -31.82 -6.35 -30.42
C SER A 48 -32.22 -7.80 -30.73
N GLY A 49 -31.64 -8.74 -30.01
CA GLY A 49 -31.74 -10.15 -30.30
C GLY A 49 -32.02 -11.00 -29.07
N ARG A 50 -32.80 -12.06 -29.28
CA ARG A 50 -33.06 -13.09 -28.27
C ARG A 50 -32.49 -14.42 -28.74
N ILE A 51 -31.75 -15.09 -27.88
CA ILE A 51 -31.15 -16.41 -28.15
C ILE A 51 -31.63 -17.36 -27.06
N GLU A 52 -32.27 -18.45 -27.46
CA GLU A 52 -32.80 -19.46 -26.53
C GLU A 52 -32.01 -20.76 -26.63
N ILE A 53 -31.44 -21.19 -25.51
CA ILE A 53 -30.80 -22.49 -25.33
C ILE A 53 -31.81 -23.39 -24.64
N GLU A 54 -32.24 -24.48 -25.27
CA GLU A 54 -33.16 -25.44 -24.67
C GLU A 54 -32.48 -26.79 -24.48
N VAL A 55 -32.73 -27.41 -23.33
CA VAL A 55 -32.19 -28.73 -22.99
C VAL A 55 -33.34 -29.68 -22.66
N ASP A 56 -33.33 -30.83 -23.33
CA ASP A 56 -34.24 -31.95 -23.11
C ASP A 56 -33.42 -33.21 -22.77
N ARG A 57 -33.34 -33.54 -21.47
CA ARG A 57 -32.56 -34.69 -20.99
C ARG A 57 -33.40 -35.95 -21.05
N ARG A 58 -33.00 -36.90 -21.90
CA ARG A 58 -33.75 -38.14 -22.15
C ARG A 58 -33.06 -39.35 -21.54
N LYS A 59 -33.85 -40.29 -21.00
CA LYS A 59 -33.36 -41.56 -20.46
C LYS A 59 -33.42 -42.62 -21.56
N GLY A 60 -32.29 -43.25 -21.87
CA GLY A 60 -32.25 -44.32 -22.88
C GLY A 60 -32.34 -43.81 -24.33
N GLU A 61 -32.23 -42.51 -24.57
CA GLU A 61 -32.16 -41.88 -25.90
C GLU A 61 -31.12 -40.75 -25.88
N PRO A 62 -30.58 -40.31 -27.03
CA PRO A 62 -29.80 -39.08 -27.10
C PRO A 62 -30.57 -37.92 -26.47
N SER A 63 -29.89 -37.13 -25.63
CA SER A 63 -30.48 -35.90 -25.09
C SER A 63 -30.41 -34.80 -26.14
N LEU A 64 -31.33 -33.84 -26.09
CA LEU A 64 -31.37 -32.79 -27.10
C LEU A 64 -30.89 -31.47 -26.52
N LEU A 65 -29.96 -30.83 -27.22
CA LEU A 65 -29.57 -29.45 -27.02
C LEU A 65 -30.10 -28.64 -28.22
N ARG A 66 -30.84 -27.58 -27.96
CA ARG A 66 -31.37 -26.70 -29.00
C ARG A 66 -30.88 -25.28 -28.81
N VAL A 67 -30.53 -24.61 -29.89
CA VAL A 67 -30.28 -23.16 -29.89
C VAL A 67 -31.16 -22.52 -30.94
N ARG A 68 -31.94 -21.53 -30.52
CA ARG A 68 -32.90 -20.81 -31.35
C ARG A 68 -32.58 -19.32 -31.37
N ASP A 69 -32.65 -18.74 -32.55
CA ASP A 69 -32.68 -17.29 -32.76
C ASP A 69 -33.93 -16.89 -33.57
N PHE A 70 -34.17 -15.58 -33.60
CA PHE A 70 -35.29 -14.94 -34.30
C PHE A 70 -34.76 -13.88 -35.29
N ALA A 71 -33.57 -14.12 -35.87
CA ALA A 71 -32.96 -13.26 -36.87
C ALA A 71 -33.57 -13.52 -38.27
N ASP A 72 -32.82 -13.31 -39.35
CA ASP A 72 -33.31 -13.35 -40.73
C ASP A 72 -33.46 -14.77 -41.32
N GLY A 73 -32.98 -15.80 -40.64
CA GLY A 73 -33.05 -17.20 -41.09
C GLY A 73 -32.11 -17.51 -42.27
N MET A 74 -32.25 -18.72 -42.83
CA MET A 74 -31.45 -19.22 -43.96
C MET A 74 -32.34 -19.97 -44.95
N THR A 75 -32.20 -19.65 -46.24
CA THR A 75 -32.81 -20.45 -47.33
C THR A 75 -32.01 -21.74 -47.58
N ALA A 76 -32.57 -22.67 -48.36
CA ALA A 76 -31.88 -23.90 -48.75
C ALA A 76 -30.55 -23.62 -49.47
N GLU A 77 -30.49 -22.61 -50.34
CA GLU A 77 -29.26 -22.21 -51.04
C GLU A 77 -28.23 -21.64 -50.07
N VAL A 78 -28.67 -20.87 -49.06
CA VAL A 78 -27.80 -20.36 -48.01
C VAL A 78 -27.28 -21.51 -47.14
N MET A 79 -28.15 -22.46 -46.77
CA MET A 79 -27.76 -23.66 -46.02
C MET A 79 -26.75 -24.49 -46.79
N ASP A 80 -26.98 -24.82 -48.06
CA ASP A 80 -26.03 -25.57 -48.87
C ASP A 80 -24.68 -24.83 -48.93
N ARG A 81 -24.68 -23.57 -49.37
CA ARG A 81 -23.45 -22.77 -49.48
C ARG A 81 -22.69 -22.67 -48.16
N LYS A 82 -23.39 -22.44 -47.04
CA LYS A 82 -22.77 -22.26 -45.72
C LYS A 82 -22.42 -23.57 -45.02
N LEU A 83 -23.18 -24.64 -45.22
CA LEU A 83 -23.15 -25.85 -44.38
C LEU A 83 -22.59 -27.08 -45.12
N SER A 84 -22.67 -27.20 -46.45
CA SER A 84 -22.22 -28.42 -47.15
C SER A 84 -20.70 -28.53 -47.37
N ARG A 85 -19.94 -27.42 -47.33
CA ARG A 85 -18.48 -27.43 -47.58
C ARG A 85 -17.63 -27.19 -46.33
N MET A 86 -16.77 -28.14 -45.96
CA MET A 86 -15.80 -27.96 -44.87
C MET A 86 -14.57 -27.19 -45.36
N GLY A 87 -14.09 -26.20 -44.57
CA GLY A 87 -12.84 -25.49 -44.86
C GLY A 87 -12.86 -24.51 -46.04
N GLY A 88 -14.00 -24.31 -46.71
CA GLY A 88 -14.16 -23.32 -47.77
C GLY A 88 -14.54 -21.93 -47.23
N ARG A 89 -14.00 -20.87 -47.83
CA ARG A 89 -14.40 -19.47 -47.59
C ARG A 89 -15.89 -19.35 -47.94
N VAL A 90 -16.74 -19.06 -46.96
CA VAL A 90 -18.15 -18.73 -47.24
C VAL A 90 -18.29 -17.22 -47.16
N SER A 91 -18.65 -16.64 -48.31
CA SER A 91 -18.66 -15.22 -48.66
C SER A 91 -19.31 -14.30 -47.62
N GLY A 92 -18.49 -13.57 -46.86
CA GLY A 92 -18.85 -12.31 -46.19
C GLY A 92 -18.10 -11.09 -46.76
N LEU A 93 -16.93 -11.32 -47.39
CA LEU A 93 -16.05 -10.25 -47.88
C LEU A 93 -16.60 -9.46 -49.07
N GLU A 94 -17.46 -10.05 -49.91
CA GLU A 94 -18.07 -9.32 -51.05
C GLU A 94 -18.99 -8.16 -50.60
N SER A 95 -19.37 -8.10 -49.33
CA SER A 95 -20.25 -7.06 -48.79
C SER A 95 -19.58 -6.01 -47.91
N GLY A 96 -18.24 -6.05 -47.73
CA GLY A 96 -17.52 -5.12 -46.86
C GLY A 96 -17.88 -5.21 -45.37
N LYS A 97 -18.74 -6.15 -44.97
CA LYS A 97 -19.12 -6.39 -43.58
C LYS A 97 -18.15 -7.39 -42.94
N SER A 98 -17.23 -6.87 -42.14
CA SER A 98 -16.31 -7.65 -41.31
C SER A 98 -17.12 -8.40 -40.24
N VAL A 99 -17.33 -9.70 -40.42
CA VAL A 99 -17.99 -10.59 -39.44
C VAL A 99 -16.97 -11.60 -38.92
N ARG A 100 -17.11 -12.01 -37.66
CA ARG A 100 -16.24 -12.92 -36.89
C ARG A 100 -15.93 -14.28 -37.57
N GLY A 101 -16.73 -14.67 -38.57
CA GLY A 101 -16.63 -15.95 -39.27
C GLY A 101 -16.24 -15.83 -40.74
N THR A 102 -14.96 -15.67 -41.04
CA THR A 102 -14.43 -15.84 -42.41
C THR A 102 -14.06 -17.30 -42.74
N ASN A 103 -14.00 -18.19 -41.73
CA ASN A 103 -13.81 -19.63 -41.91
C ASN A 103 -14.98 -20.45 -41.36
N SER A 104 -15.72 -21.05 -42.28
CA SER A 104 -16.94 -21.85 -42.16
C SER A 104 -16.77 -23.18 -41.41
N ARG A 105 -16.32 -23.13 -40.15
CA ARG A 105 -16.01 -24.32 -39.33
C ARG A 105 -16.99 -24.52 -38.16
N GLY A 106 -17.28 -23.45 -37.40
CA GLY A 106 -17.91 -23.53 -36.07
C GLY A 106 -19.22 -24.32 -35.95
N ALA A 107 -20.27 -23.91 -36.65
CA ALA A 107 -21.60 -24.52 -36.49
C ALA A 107 -21.66 -25.99 -36.95
N LYS A 108 -20.80 -26.42 -37.86
CA LYS A 108 -20.78 -27.79 -38.40
C LYS A 108 -20.01 -28.73 -37.49
N ASP A 109 -18.95 -28.22 -36.86
CA ASP A 109 -18.09 -28.98 -35.95
C ASP A 109 -18.86 -29.52 -34.75
N VAL A 110 -20.02 -28.93 -34.40
CA VAL A 110 -20.89 -29.45 -33.34
C VAL A 110 -21.41 -30.86 -33.64
N ALA A 111 -21.40 -31.29 -34.92
CA ALA A 111 -21.68 -32.66 -35.33
C ALA A 111 -20.74 -33.69 -34.68
N ALA A 112 -19.58 -33.26 -34.16
CA ALA A 112 -18.68 -34.10 -33.37
C ALA A 112 -19.34 -34.68 -32.10
N LEU A 113 -20.39 -34.03 -31.58
CA LEU A 113 -21.12 -34.47 -30.39
C LEU A 113 -22.35 -35.33 -30.70
N GLY A 114 -22.78 -35.39 -31.97
CA GLY A 114 -23.97 -36.12 -32.41
C GLY A 114 -24.61 -35.51 -33.67
N LEU A 115 -25.74 -36.07 -34.11
CA LEU A 115 -26.48 -35.57 -35.28
C LEU A 115 -26.95 -34.12 -35.02
N VAL A 116 -26.64 -33.20 -35.93
CA VAL A 116 -27.12 -31.82 -35.87
C VAL A 116 -28.12 -31.56 -37.00
N ARG A 117 -29.26 -30.98 -36.64
CA ARG A 117 -30.31 -30.54 -37.55
C ARG A 117 -30.42 -29.03 -37.52
N PHE A 118 -30.36 -28.40 -38.69
CA PHE A 118 -30.67 -26.99 -38.86
C PHE A 118 -32.05 -26.87 -39.48
N GLU A 119 -32.91 -26.10 -38.84
CA GLU A 119 -34.25 -25.78 -39.32
C GLU A 119 -34.35 -24.26 -39.39
N SER A 120 -34.89 -23.71 -40.46
CA SER A 120 -34.99 -22.25 -40.61
C SER A 120 -36.25 -21.82 -41.33
N ILE A 121 -36.81 -20.68 -40.93
CA ILE A 121 -37.84 -19.95 -41.67
C ILE A 121 -37.21 -18.63 -42.09
N ALA A 122 -37.00 -18.46 -43.39
CA ALA A 122 -36.41 -17.26 -43.96
C ALA A 122 -37.50 -16.29 -44.46
N GLY A 123 -37.07 -15.12 -44.93
CA GLY A 123 -37.98 -14.08 -45.46
C GLY A 123 -38.78 -14.49 -46.70
N ASP A 124 -38.44 -15.62 -47.33
CA ASP A 124 -39.17 -16.23 -48.44
C ASP A 124 -40.49 -16.92 -48.02
N GLY A 125 -40.71 -17.11 -46.72
CA GLY A 125 -41.89 -17.77 -46.18
C GLY A 125 -41.88 -19.30 -46.28
N PHE A 126 -40.72 -19.90 -46.60
CA PHE A 126 -40.52 -21.35 -46.62
C PHE A 126 -39.82 -21.84 -45.34
N TYR A 127 -40.04 -23.12 -45.04
CA TYR A 127 -39.31 -23.89 -44.05
C TYR A 127 -38.22 -24.67 -44.77
N HIS A 128 -36.99 -24.49 -44.30
CA HIS A 128 -35.78 -25.09 -44.83
C HIS A 128 -35.16 -26.00 -43.77
N ARG A 129 -34.60 -27.14 -44.19
CA ARG A 129 -33.99 -28.10 -43.29
C ARG A 129 -32.74 -28.74 -43.90
N CYS A 130 -31.68 -28.83 -43.11
CA CYS A 130 -30.53 -29.68 -43.40
C CYS A 130 -30.05 -30.41 -42.13
N GLU A 131 -29.24 -31.44 -42.31
CA GLU A 131 -28.66 -32.25 -41.24
C GLU A 131 -27.20 -32.56 -41.56
N ILE A 132 -26.39 -32.64 -40.52
CA ILE A 132 -25.01 -33.12 -40.58
C ILE A 132 -24.87 -34.23 -39.53
N ASP A 133 -24.53 -35.42 -39.98
CA ASP A 133 -24.33 -36.56 -39.09
C ASP A 133 -22.91 -36.56 -38.47
N PRO A 134 -22.64 -37.42 -37.46
CA PRO A 134 -21.30 -37.55 -36.87
C PRO A 134 -20.20 -38.06 -37.83
N GLN A 135 -20.58 -38.48 -39.04
CA GLN A 135 -19.71 -38.87 -40.16
C GLN A 135 -19.46 -37.70 -41.12
N PHE A 136 -19.99 -36.51 -40.81
CA PHE A 136 -19.95 -35.28 -41.60
C PHE A 136 -20.64 -35.41 -42.97
N GLU A 137 -21.67 -36.24 -43.04
CA GLU A 137 -22.55 -36.34 -44.20
C GLU A 137 -23.61 -35.24 -44.13
N PHE A 138 -23.67 -34.41 -45.18
CA PHE A 138 -24.63 -33.33 -45.30
C PHE A 138 -25.86 -33.80 -46.09
N SER A 139 -27.03 -33.66 -45.47
CA SER A 139 -28.32 -33.90 -46.11
C SER A 139 -29.12 -32.60 -46.17
N LEU A 140 -29.72 -32.28 -47.32
CA LEU A 140 -30.60 -31.13 -47.53
C LEU A 140 -31.97 -31.62 -47.98
N TRP A 141 -33.03 -31.13 -47.33
CA TRP A 141 -34.41 -31.47 -47.66
C TRP A 141 -35.02 -30.40 -48.57
N GLU A 142 -35.97 -30.82 -49.40
CA GLU A 142 -36.76 -29.88 -50.21
C GLU A 142 -37.50 -28.87 -49.31
N SER A 143 -37.42 -27.60 -49.70
CA SER A 143 -38.10 -26.51 -49.03
C SER A 143 -39.61 -26.64 -49.15
N VAL A 144 -40.33 -26.46 -48.05
CA VAL A 144 -41.80 -26.53 -48.01
C VAL A 144 -42.36 -25.24 -47.44
N LYS A 145 -43.57 -24.83 -47.85
CA LYS A 145 -44.19 -23.60 -47.32
C LYS A 145 -44.30 -23.66 -45.79
N ALA A 146 -43.89 -22.59 -45.10
CA ALA A 146 -43.93 -22.56 -43.64
C ALA A 146 -45.38 -22.52 -43.13
N GLY A 147 -45.83 -23.61 -42.51
CA GLY A 147 -47.17 -23.75 -41.92
C GLY A 147 -47.16 -23.67 -40.39
N ALA A 148 -48.35 -23.73 -39.79
CA ALA A 148 -48.52 -23.69 -38.33
C ALA A 148 -47.76 -24.81 -37.60
N LYS A 149 -47.68 -26.01 -38.21
CA LYS A 149 -46.92 -27.15 -37.67
C LYS A 149 -45.43 -26.85 -37.58
N HIS A 150 -44.84 -26.30 -38.65
CA HIS A 150 -43.41 -25.94 -38.69
C HIS A 150 -43.10 -24.84 -37.66
N ARG A 151 -43.92 -23.79 -37.62
CA ARG A 151 -43.78 -22.69 -36.65
C ARG A 151 -43.87 -23.16 -35.20
N LYS A 152 -44.81 -24.05 -34.89
CA LYS A 152 -44.95 -24.65 -33.55
C LYS A 152 -43.75 -25.53 -33.19
N ALA A 153 -43.29 -26.38 -34.10
CA ALA A 153 -42.14 -27.26 -33.88
C ALA A 153 -40.85 -26.47 -33.65
N MET A 154 -40.65 -25.40 -34.42
CA MET A 154 -39.48 -24.55 -34.30
C MET A 154 -39.55 -23.59 -33.12
N GLY A 155 -40.73 -23.33 -32.53
CA GLY A 155 -40.91 -22.30 -31.52
C GLY A 155 -40.90 -20.86 -32.07
N ILE A 156 -41.08 -20.68 -33.39
CA ILE A 156 -41.07 -19.38 -34.08
C ILE A 156 -42.50 -19.07 -34.55
N ALA A 157 -43.29 -18.50 -33.63
CA ALA A 157 -44.72 -18.24 -33.88
C ALA A 157 -44.95 -17.23 -35.02
N ARG A 158 -44.09 -16.22 -35.15
CA ARG A 158 -44.12 -15.17 -36.17
C ARG A 158 -42.71 -14.79 -36.59
N GLY A 159 -42.57 -14.19 -37.77
CA GLY A 159 -41.28 -13.75 -38.32
C GLY A 159 -40.44 -14.91 -38.84
N THR A 160 -39.13 -14.65 -38.85
CA THR A 160 -38.05 -15.51 -39.34
C THR A 160 -37.17 -15.97 -38.18
N GLY A 161 -36.27 -16.91 -38.46
CA GLY A 161 -35.25 -17.34 -37.51
C GLY A 161 -34.83 -18.78 -37.74
N THR A 162 -33.87 -19.24 -36.94
CA THR A 162 -33.25 -20.56 -37.07
C THR A 162 -33.35 -21.33 -35.75
N LEU A 163 -33.61 -22.63 -35.85
CA LEU A 163 -33.49 -23.59 -34.77
C LEU A 163 -32.42 -24.61 -35.14
N VAL A 164 -31.39 -24.71 -34.31
CA VAL A 164 -30.39 -25.78 -34.40
C VAL A 164 -30.67 -26.79 -33.30
N THR A 165 -30.90 -28.05 -33.66
CA THR A 165 -31.09 -29.17 -32.74
C THR A 165 -29.91 -30.12 -32.84
N LEU A 166 -29.17 -30.29 -31.74
CA LEU A 166 -28.12 -31.28 -31.59
C LEU A 166 -28.63 -32.47 -30.77
N GLU A 167 -28.62 -33.65 -31.37
CA GLU A 167 -28.90 -34.93 -30.71
C GLU A 167 -27.62 -35.44 -30.04
N VAL A 168 -27.40 -35.03 -28.79
CA VAL A 168 -26.17 -35.30 -28.05
C VAL A 168 -26.03 -36.80 -27.76
N GLU A 169 -24.99 -37.41 -28.34
CA GLU A 169 -24.69 -38.83 -28.14
C GLU A 169 -24.52 -39.16 -26.65
N ARG A 170 -24.96 -40.35 -26.23
CA ARG A 170 -25.00 -40.76 -24.80
C ARG A 170 -23.64 -40.69 -24.08
N LYS A 171 -22.53 -40.76 -24.81
CA LYS A 171 -21.17 -40.64 -24.25
C LYS A 171 -20.89 -39.24 -23.72
N ASN A 172 -21.61 -38.23 -24.23
CA ASN A 172 -21.52 -36.84 -23.84
C ASN A 172 -22.59 -36.53 -22.80
N ARG A 173 -22.21 -35.92 -21.68
CA ARG A 173 -23.16 -35.54 -20.63
C ARG A 173 -23.61 -34.09 -20.82
N ILE A 174 -24.92 -33.85 -20.72
CA ILE A 174 -25.45 -32.50 -20.55
C ILE A 174 -25.54 -32.19 -19.05
N PRO A 175 -24.84 -31.16 -18.54
CA PRO A 175 -24.88 -30.78 -17.13
C PRO A 175 -26.29 -30.42 -16.65
N TRP A 176 -26.50 -30.43 -15.33
CA TRP A 176 -27.77 -30.02 -14.74
C TRP A 176 -28.04 -28.53 -14.94
N HIS A 177 -29.31 -28.13 -14.86
CA HIS A 177 -29.75 -26.77 -15.16
C HIS A 177 -28.99 -25.71 -14.36
N ASP A 178 -28.91 -25.82 -13.03
CA ASP A 178 -28.17 -24.85 -12.19
C ASP A 178 -26.68 -24.78 -12.53
N THR A 179 -26.08 -25.93 -12.85
CA THR A 179 -24.69 -25.98 -13.31
C THR A 179 -24.52 -25.25 -14.65
N MET A 180 -25.47 -25.44 -15.57
CA MET A 180 -25.46 -24.74 -16.86
C MET A 180 -25.66 -23.24 -16.67
N VAL A 181 -26.61 -22.79 -15.85
CA VAL A 181 -26.79 -21.35 -15.56
C VAL A 181 -25.48 -20.75 -15.07
N LYS A 182 -24.84 -21.39 -14.06
CA LYS A 182 -23.56 -20.94 -13.51
C LYS A 182 -22.46 -20.90 -14.58
N HIS A 183 -22.31 -21.96 -15.37
CA HIS A 183 -21.21 -22.08 -16.33
C HIS A 183 -21.42 -21.20 -17.56
N LEU A 184 -22.65 -21.10 -18.09
CA LEU A 184 -22.99 -20.24 -19.21
C LEU A 184 -22.74 -18.77 -18.89
N GLY A 185 -23.14 -18.31 -17.70
CA GLY A 185 -22.83 -16.95 -17.23
C GLY A 185 -21.33 -16.68 -17.11
N ARG A 186 -20.52 -17.73 -16.97
CA ARG A 186 -19.05 -17.65 -16.81
C ARG A 186 -18.26 -17.91 -18.09
N LEU A 187 -18.90 -18.31 -19.19
CA LEU A 187 -18.21 -18.62 -20.42
C LEU A 187 -17.50 -17.39 -20.98
N VAL A 188 -16.17 -17.49 -21.07
CA VAL A 188 -15.30 -16.40 -21.54
C VAL A 188 -15.74 -15.86 -22.91
N PRO A 189 -16.02 -16.69 -23.94
CA PRO A 189 -16.41 -16.20 -25.26
C PRO A 189 -17.78 -15.48 -25.30
N LEU A 190 -18.66 -15.76 -24.34
CA LEU A 190 -20.01 -15.19 -24.26
C LEU A 190 -20.07 -13.92 -23.42
N ARG A 191 -19.01 -13.56 -22.70
CA ARG A 191 -19.06 -12.51 -21.68
C ARG A 191 -19.52 -11.15 -22.23
N ASP A 192 -19.06 -10.74 -23.42
CA ASP A 192 -19.51 -9.48 -24.02
C ASP A 192 -20.95 -9.59 -24.56
N ILE A 193 -21.37 -10.75 -25.07
CA ILE A 193 -22.76 -10.98 -25.53
C ILE A 193 -23.73 -10.86 -24.35
N LEU A 194 -23.38 -11.49 -23.21
CA LEU A 194 -24.21 -11.45 -22.00
C LEU A 194 -24.21 -10.07 -21.30
N LEU A 195 -23.25 -9.20 -21.62
CA LEU A 195 -23.19 -7.82 -21.12
C LEU A 195 -23.85 -6.81 -22.06
N ASP A 196 -24.18 -7.20 -23.29
CA ASP A 196 -24.84 -6.31 -24.25
C ASP A 196 -26.32 -6.15 -23.88
N PRO A 197 -26.79 -4.93 -23.54
CA PRO A 197 -28.18 -4.69 -23.13
C PRO A 197 -29.20 -4.96 -24.24
N SER A 198 -28.76 -5.09 -25.49
CA SER A 198 -29.62 -5.43 -26.63
C SER A 198 -29.71 -6.94 -26.88
N ARG A 199 -29.01 -7.77 -26.10
CA ARG A 199 -29.02 -9.25 -26.23
C ARG A 199 -29.64 -9.88 -24.99
N GLU A 200 -30.60 -10.78 -25.22
CA GLU A 200 -31.16 -11.65 -24.18
C GLU A 200 -30.80 -13.11 -24.49
N VAL A 201 -30.00 -13.75 -23.62
CA VAL A 201 -29.70 -15.18 -23.70
C VAL A 201 -30.47 -15.92 -22.61
N VAL A 202 -31.25 -16.92 -23.00
CA VAL A 202 -32.15 -17.64 -22.10
C VAL A 202 -31.84 -19.13 -22.11
N LEU A 203 -31.70 -19.76 -20.94
CA LEU A 203 -31.66 -21.22 -20.80
C LEU A 203 -33.03 -21.76 -20.39
N ARG A 204 -33.50 -22.80 -21.09
CA ARG A 204 -34.75 -23.52 -20.81
C ARG A 204 -34.49 -25.00 -20.59
N ASP A 205 -35.08 -25.57 -19.54
CA ASP A 205 -35.16 -27.01 -19.32
C ASP A 205 -36.60 -27.45 -19.61
N THR A 206 -36.81 -28.16 -20.73
CA THR A 206 -38.15 -28.54 -21.17
C THR A 206 -38.74 -29.66 -20.33
N GLY A 207 -37.89 -30.52 -19.75
CA GLY A 207 -38.34 -31.63 -18.90
C GLY A 207 -38.85 -31.16 -17.53
N LYS A 208 -38.33 -30.03 -17.04
CA LYS A 208 -38.73 -29.43 -15.75
C LYS A 208 -39.53 -28.13 -15.88
N ASN A 209 -39.80 -27.68 -17.11
CA ASN A 209 -40.44 -26.39 -17.41
C ASN A 209 -39.79 -25.21 -16.68
N ARG A 210 -38.45 -25.19 -16.63
CA ARG A 210 -37.66 -24.15 -15.97
C ARG A 210 -37.04 -23.22 -17.00
N LYS A 211 -36.96 -21.92 -16.69
CA LYS A 211 -36.40 -20.89 -17.54
C LYS A 211 -35.59 -19.92 -16.69
N ASP A 212 -34.36 -19.62 -17.11
CA ASP A 212 -33.50 -18.62 -16.49
C ASP A 212 -32.86 -17.76 -17.59
N VAL A 213 -32.83 -16.44 -17.38
CA VAL A 213 -32.00 -15.53 -18.20
C VAL A 213 -30.56 -15.71 -17.75
N ILE A 214 -29.64 -15.86 -18.70
CA ILE A 214 -28.23 -16.04 -18.39
C ILE A 214 -27.60 -14.67 -18.20
N GLU A 215 -27.12 -14.41 -17.00
CA GLU A 215 -26.43 -13.17 -16.65
C GLU A 215 -24.96 -13.47 -16.34
N PRO A 216 -24.03 -12.58 -16.75
CA PRO A 216 -22.64 -12.71 -16.38
C PRO A 216 -22.47 -12.30 -14.91
N PRO A 217 -21.62 -12.97 -14.13
CA PRO A 217 -21.39 -12.58 -12.74
C PRO A 217 -20.72 -11.20 -12.67
N HIS A 218 -21.20 -10.37 -11.75
CA HIS A 218 -20.61 -9.08 -11.49
C HIS A 218 -19.27 -9.22 -10.76
N VAL A 219 -18.24 -8.51 -11.23
CA VAL A 219 -16.90 -8.52 -10.64
C VAL A 219 -16.48 -7.08 -10.33
N GLU A 220 -16.38 -6.78 -9.04
CA GLU A 220 -15.93 -5.48 -8.55
C GLU A 220 -14.41 -5.42 -8.44
N GLY A 221 -13.84 -4.28 -8.83
CA GLY A 221 -12.41 -4.03 -8.71
C GLY A 221 -12.01 -2.60 -8.98
N VAL A 222 -10.75 -2.29 -8.70
CA VAL A 222 -10.14 -0.96 -8.88
C VAL A 222 -9.22 -1.00 -10.08
N ASP A 223 -9.31 0.01 -10.96
CA ASP A 223 -8.40 0.18 -12.09
C ASP A 223 -6.95 0.35 -11.58
N ARG A 224 -6.02 -0.46 -12.11
CA ARG A 224 -4.57 -0.37 -11.83
C ARG A 224 -3.79 0.08 -13.06
N VAL A 225 -4.24 -0.35 -14.24
CA VAL A 225 -3.68 0.05 -15.52
C VAL A 225 -4.83 0.35 -16.47
N LYS A 226 -4.75 1.48 -17.19
CA LYS A 226 -5.66 1.84 -18.26
C LYS A 226 -4.92 2.66 -19.30
N ILE A 227 -4.42 1.99 -20.33
CA ILE A 227 -3.53 2.60 -21.34
C ILE A 227 -3.85 2.12 -22.75
N SER A 228 -3.39 2.89 -23.74
CA SER A 228 -3.26 2.42 -25.12
C SER A 228 -1.79 2.42 -25.49
N PHE A 229 -1.32 1.41 -26.21
CA PHE A 229 0.07 1.29 -26.65
C PHE A 229 0.18 0.76 -28.08
N PRO A 230 1.20 1.19 -28.85
CA PRO A 230 1.54 0.56 -30.11
C PRO A 230 2.17 -0.82 -29.86
N VAL A 231 1.91 -1.79 -30.72
CA VAL A 231 2.55 -3.12 -30.63
C VAL A 231 3.93 -3.04 -31.30
N PRO A 232 5.04 -3.33 -30.58
CA PRO A 232 6.37 -3.30 -31.18
C PRO A 232 6.47 -4.23 -32.41
N GLY A 233 7.09 -3.75 -33.48
CA GLY A 233 7.16 -4.46 -34.76
C GLY A 233 5.96 -4.25 -35.69
N TYR A 234 4.85 -3.66 -35.20
CA TYR A 234 3.61 -3.49 -35.96
C TYR A 234 3.11 -2.05 -35.84
N SER A 235 3.56 -1.17 -36.73
CA SER A 235 3.33 0.28 -36.66
C SER A 235 1.84 0.68 -36.67
N GLU A 236 1.00 -0.09 -37.38
CA GLU A 236 -0.45 0.15 -37.48
C GLU A 236 -1.25 -0.46 -36.30
N ALA A 237 -0.62 -1.33 -35.51
CA ALA A 237 -1.28 -2.04 -34.43
C ALA A 237 -1.30 -1.23 -33.13
N LYS A 238 -2.51 -0.92 -32.64
CA LYS A 238 -2.74 -0.26 -31.36
C LYS A 238 -3.59 -1.12 -30.45
N ALA A 239 -3.05 -1.48 -29.29
CA ALA A 239 -3.75 -2.22 -28.26
C ALA A 239 -4.23 -1.31 -27.13
N LYS A 240 -5.38 -1.64 -26.54
CA LYS A 240 -5.94 -0.99 -25.34
C LYS A 240 -5.94 -1.99 -24.20
N LEU A 241 -5.23 -1.68 -23.12
CA LEU A 241 -5.14 -2.54 -21.93
C LEU A 241 -5.83 -1.88 -20.75
N VAL A 242 -6.69 -2.65 -20.10
CA VAL A 242 -7.27 -2.36 -18.79
C VAL A 242 -6.93 -3.52 -17.87
N VAL A 243 -6.25 -3.25 -16.76
CA VAL A 243 -6.01 -4.21 -15.66
C VAL A 243 -6.65 -3.66 -14.41
N ARG A 244 -7.47 -4.49 -13.76
CA ARG A 244 -8.17 -4.21 -12.52
C ARG A 244 -7.74 -5.19 -11.44
N ARG A 245 -7.67 -4.71 -10.21
CA ARG A 245 -7.52 -5.54 -9.02
C ARG A 245 -8.89 -5.79 -8.40
N ALA A 246 -9.28 -7.05 -8.23
CA ALA A 246 -10.54 -7.43 -7.62
C ALA A 246 -10.58 -7.15 -6.12
N LYS A 247 -11.79 -7.03 -5.55
CA LYS A 247 -11.99 -6.95 -4.10
C LYS A 247 -11.70 -8.26 -3.36
N LYS A 248 -11.85 -9.39 -4.05
CA LYS A 248 -11.55 -10.74 -3.54
C LYS A 248 -10.72 -11.49 -4.58
N ARG A 249 -9.84 -12.37 -4.10
CA ARG A 249 -9.04 -13.25 -4.95
C ARG A 249 -9.95 -14.24 -5.68
N PHE A 250 -9.68 -14.49 -6.96
CA PHE A 250 -10.40 -15.49 -7.74
C PHE A 250 -9.96 -16.91 -7.36
N GLU A 251 -10.88 -17.85 -7.53
CA GLU A 251 -10.58 -19.29 -7.46
C GLU A 251 -9.95 -19.76 -8.77
N ARG A 252 -9.20 -20.86 -8.69
CA ARG A 252 -8.67 -21.54 -9.86
C ARG A 252 -9.79 -22.35 -10.50
N GLU A 253 -10.24 -21.91 -11.67
CA GLU A 253 -11.27 -22.58 -12.47
C GLU A 253 -10.69 -22.98 -13.84
N ALA A 254 -11.41 -23.84 -14.57
CA ALA A 254 -11.03 -24.16 -15.94
C ALA A 254 -10.99 -22.87 -16.80
N PRO A 255 -10.01 -22.71 -17.71
CA PRO A 255 -9.79 -21.45 -18.43
C PRO A 255 -11.02 -20.87 -19.12
N LYS A 256 -11.94 -21.71 -19.63
CA LYS A 256 -13.16 -21.25 -20.30
C LYS A 256 -14.25 -20.69 -19.37
N PHE A 257 -14.16 -20.93 -18.06
CA PHE A 257 -15.12 -20.45 -17.05
C PHE A 257 -14.52 -19.41 -16.09
N ARG A 258 -13.24 -19.06 -16.24
CA ARG A 258 -12.53 -18.21 -15.27
C ARG A 258 -13.12 -16.80 -15.21
N LEU A 259 -13.19 -16.25 -14.00
CA LEU A 259 -13.56 -14.85 -13.78
C LEU A 259 -12.37 -13.89 -13.85
N GLY A 260 -11.24 -14.30 -13.26
CA GLY A 260 -9.98 -13.57 -13.30
C GLY A 260 -9.21 -13.71 -14.62
N GLY A 261 -8.09 -13.00 -14.72
CA GLY A 261 -7.28 -12.92 -15.95
C GLY A 261 -7.73 -11.81 -16.90
N ILE A 262 -6.90 -11.54 -17.90
CA ILE A 262 -7.13 -10.51 -18.89
C ILE A 262 -7.82 -11.13 -20.11
N LEU A 263 -8.98 -10.61 -20.46
CA LEU A 263 -9.71 -11.02 -21.67
C LEU A 263 -8.98 -10.49 -22.89
N ILE A 264 -8.64 -11.37 -23.83
CA ILE A 264 -8.03 -10.97 -25.11
C ILE A 264 -9.14 -10.80 -26.14
N GLN A 265 -9.23 -9.59 -26.69
CA GLN A 265 -10.33 -9.16 -27.54
C GLN A 265 -9.84 -8.61 -28.88
N SER A 266 -10.44 -9.05 -29.97
CA SER A 266 -10.36 -8.36 -31.26
C SER A 266 -11.57 -7.44 -31.44
N ARG A 267 -11.87 -6.98 -32.66
CA ARG A 267 -13.05 -6.16 -32.94
C ARG A 267 -14.34 -6.91 -32.65
N HIS A 268 -14.38 -8.20 -32.96
CA HIS A 268 -15.60 -9.00 -32.97
C HIS A 268 -15.63 -10.10 -31.90
N ALA A 269 -14.49 -10.38 -31.26
CA ALA A 269 -14.34 -11.58 -30.47
C ALA A 269 -13.58 -11.44 -29.17
N ILE A 270 -14.04 -12.15 -28.15
CA ILE A 270 -13.18 -12.62 -27.06
C ILE A 270 -12.58 -13.95 -27.50
N HIS A 271 -11.25 -14.01 -27.56
CA HIS A 271 -10.52 -15.21 -27.96
C HIS A 271 -10.21 -16.10 -26.75
N GLU A 272 -9.84 -15.49 -25.63
CA GLU A 272 -9.48 -16.19 -24.40
C GLU A 272 -9.39 -15.26 -23.19
N ALA A 273 -9.12 -15.84 -22.03
CA ALA A 273 -8.79 -15.15 -20.78
C ALA A 273 -7.53 -15.78 -20.18
N THR A 274 -6.50 -14.98 -19.96
CA THR A 274 -5.19 -15.48 -19.49
C THR A 274 -4.44 -14.48 -18.61
N LEU A 275 -3.45 -14.98 -17.87
CA LEU A 275 -2.42 -14.20 -17.20
C LEU A 275 -1.10 -14.21 -17.99
N PHE A 276 -1.13 -14.69 -19.24
CA PHE A 276 -0.09 -14.72 -20.26
C PHE A 276 1.12 -15.62 -19.97
N ASP A 277 1.64 -15.59 -18.75
CA ASP A 277 2.80 -16.36 -18.32
C ASP A 277 2.37 -17.59 -17.50
N PRO A 278 2.85 -18.81 -17.81
CA PRO A 278 2.56 -20.01 -17.02
C PRO A 278 2.91 -19.90 -15.53
N ALA A 279 3.92 -19.12 -15.16
CA ALA A 279 4.26 -18.84 -13.76
C ALA A 279 3.15 -18.04 -13.08
N PHE A 280 2.56 -17.05 -13.76
CA PHE A 280 1.44 -16.28 -13.22
C PHE A 280 0.15 -17.07 -13.20
N GLU A 281 -0.09 -17.94 -14.19
CA GLU A 281 -1.23 -18.86 -14.12
C GLU A 281 -1.15 -19.73 -12.86
N ASN A 282 0.04 -20.01 -12.33
CA ASN A 282 0.27 -20.76 -11.09
C ASN A 282 0.51 -19.91 -9.83
N ASP A 283 0.61 -18.59 -9.95
CA ASP A 283 0.82 -17.69 -8.80
C ASP A 283 -0.51 -17.31 -8.14
N PRO A 284 -0.73 -17.62 -6.85
CA PRO A 284 -1.92 -17.18 -6.12
C PRO A 284 -2.11 -15.66 -6.09
N ASN A 285 -1.03 -14.88 -6.13
CA ASN A 285 -1.07 -13.41 -6.12
C ASN A 285 -1.53 -12.82 -7.47
N ALA A 286 -1.38 -13.56 -8.57
CA ALA A 286 -1.90 -13.14 -9.86
C ALA A 286 -3.43 -13.29 -9.97
N LEU A 287 -4.04 -14.14 -9.11
CA LEU A 287 -5.49 -14.35 -9.05
C LEU A 287 -6.26 -13.15 -8.47
N TRP A 288 -5.61 -12.03 -8.18
CA TRP A 288 -6.28 -10.76 -7.87
C TRP A 288 -6.66 -9.97 -9.12
N PHE A 289 -6.09 -10.29 -10.28
CA PHE A 289 -6.19 -9.43 -11.45
C PHE A 289 -7.19 -9.94 -12.47
N PHE A 290 -7.92 -9.00 -13.06
CA PHE A 290 -8.81 -9.22 -14.19
C PHE A 290 -8.83 -7.99 -15.09
N GLY A 291 -9.28 -8.13 -16.33
CA GLY A 291 -9.27 -6.98 -17.23
C GLY A 291 -9.54 -7.34 -18.68
N LYS A 292 -9.17 -6.42 -19.58
CA LYS A 292 -9.34 -6.58 -21.02
C LYS A 292 -8.12 -6.04 -21.77
N LEU A 293 -7.69 -6.77 -22.78
CA LEU A 293 -6.71 -6.38 -23.78
C LEU A 293 -7.41 -6.41 -25.13
N ARG A 294 -7.73 -5.24 -25.69
CA ARG A 294 -8.37 -5.11 -27.00
C ARG A 294 -7.37 -4.69 -28.05
N CYS A 295 -7.23 -5.47 -29.11
CA CYS A 295 -6.42 -5.13 -30.28
C CYS A 295 -7.14 -5.58 -31.57
N GLU A 296 -7.64 -4.62 -32.35
CA GLU A 296 -8.40 -4.91 -33.58
C GLU A 296 -7.50 -5.45 -34.70
N TYR A 297 -6.18 -5.18 -34.63
CA TYR A 297 -5.20 -5.65 -35.60
C TYR A 297 -5.08 -7.19 -35.66
N ILE A 298 -5.60 -7.90 -34.64
CA ILE A 298 -5.75 -9.37 -34.67
C ILE A 298 -6.60 -9.80 -35.86
N ASP A 299 -7.70 -9.09 -36.15
CA ASP A 299 -8.59 -9.44 -37.25
C ASP A 299 -7.93 -9.15 -38.61
N GLU A 300 -7.11 -8.10 -38.70
CA GLU A 300 -6.37 -7.76 -39.91
C GLU A 300 -5.31 -8.82 -40.24
N LEU A 301 -4.50 -9.24 -39.26
CA LEU A 301 -3.51 -10.32 -39.44
C LEU A 301 -4.16 -11.64 -39.85
N TRP A 302 -5.30 -11.98 -39.25
CA TRP A 302 -6.07 -13.16 -39.62
C TRP A 302 -6.54 -13.11 -41.08
N ASN A 303 -7.14 -11.99 -41.50
CA ASN A 303 -7.63 -11.82 -42.86
C ASN A 303 -6.49 -11.81 -43.88
N GLN A 304 -5.39 -11.11 -43.58
CA GLN A 304 -4.20 -11.09 -44.44
C GLN A 304 -3.63 -12.50 -44.62
N TYR A 305 -3.48 -13.26 -43.54
CA TYR A 305 -2.96 -14.63 -43.60
C TYR A 305 -3.80 -15.52 -44.51
N ASP A 306 -5.13 -15.50 -44.34
CA ASP A 306 -6.06 -16.30 -45.14
C ASP A 306 -6.05 -15.86 -46.61
N GLU A 307 -5.92 -14.57 -46.91
CA GLU A 307 -5.85 -14.05 -48.28
C GLU A 307 -4.58 -14.47 -49.03
N LEU A 308 -3.43 -14.38 -48.37
CA LEU A 308 -2.16 -14.84 -48.94
C LEU A 308 -2.18 -16.36 -49.16
N TYR A 309 -2.67 -17.10 -48.17
CA TYR A 309 -2.84 -18.56 -48.27
C TYR A 309 -3.73 -18.95 -49.45
N ALA A 310 -4.88 -18.29 -49.62
CA ALA A 310 -5.80 -18.56 -50.73
C ALA A 310 -5.21 -18.23 -52.11
N LYS A 311 -4.35 -17.21 -52.19
CA LYS A 311 -3.64 -16.82 -53.42
C LYS A 311 -2.38 -17.67 -53.66
N GLY A 312 -1.99 -18.52 -52.72
CA GLY A 312 -0.74 -19.29 -52.78
C GLY A 312 0.50 -18.39 -52.75
N ILE A 313 0.38 -17.20 -52.16
CA ILE A 313 1.49 -16.26 -51.96
C ILE A 313 2.18 -16.63 -50.65
N GLU A 314 3.51 -16.55 -50.63
CA GLU A 314 4.31 -16.79 -49.43
C GLU A 314 3.97 -15.76 -48.34
N HIS A 315 3.98 -16.21 -47.09
CA HIS A 315 3.65 -15.37 -45.95
C HIS A 315 4.87 -14.57 -45.47
N ASP A 316 4.63 -13.31 -45.10
CA ASP A 316 5.69 -12.43 -44.57
C ASP A 316 6.17 -12.89 -43.19
N GLU A 317 7.41 -12.55 -42.83
CA GLU A 317 8.01 -12.90 -41.52
C GLU A 317 7.20 -12.33 -40.33
N ASP A 318 6.46 -11.24 -40.55
CA ASP A 318 5.60 -10.60 -39.55
C ASP A 318 4.23 -11.29 -39.38
N ASN A 319 3.82 -12.16 -40.31
CA ASN A 319 2.57 -12.93 -40.25
C ASN A 319 2.75 -14.36 -40.80
N PRO A 320 3.68 -15.16 -40.22
CA PRO A 320 4.15 -16.42 -40.82
C PRO A 320 3.20 -17.60 -40.59
N CYS A 321 2.27 -17.46 -39.65
CA CYS A 321 1.33 -18.50 -39.25
C CYS A 321 -0.01 -17.84 -38.83
N PRO A 322 -1.10 -18.61 -38.70
CA PRO A 322 -2.37 -18.03 -38.28
C PRO A 322 -2.27 -17.41 -36.88
N VAL A 323 -2.68 -16.14 -36.72
CA VAL A 323 -2.63 -15.43 -35.43
C VAL A 323 -3.59 -16.01 -34.37
N ILE A 324 -4.70 -16.63 -34.81
CA ILE A 324 -5.66 -17.36 -33.98
C ILE A 324 -5.36 -18.85 -34.08
N ASP A 325 -5.34 -19.55 -32.95
CA ASP A 325 -5.04 -20.99 -32.91
C ASP A 325 -6.15 -21.80 -33.59
N PRO A 326 -5.86 -22.48 -34.73
CA PRO A 326 -6.87 -23.24 -35.46
C PRO A 326 -7.41 -24.45 -34.69
N SER A 327 -6.65 -24.95 -33.70
CA SER A 327 -7.04 -26.07 -32.84
C SER A 327 -7.93 -25.63 -31.66
N ARG A 328 -8.03 -24.32 -31.41
CA ARG A 328 -8.78 -23.70 -30.30
C ARG A 328 -8.39 -24.23 -28.92
N ARG A 329 -7.18 -24.79 -28.80
CA ARG A 329 -6.60 -25.18 -27.51
C ARG A 329 -6.18 -23.94 -26.74
N THR A 330 -5.65 -22.97 -27.47
CA THR A 330 -5.38 -21.60 -27.04
C THR A 330 -6.31 -20.64 -27.80
N GLY A 331 -6.38 -19.37 -27.37
CA GLY A 331 -7.12 -18.35 -28.12
C GLY A 331 -6.26 -17.84 -29.28
N LEU A 332 -5.10 -17.28 -28.96
CA LEU A 332 -4.10 -16.83 -29.94
C LEU A 332 -2.89 -17.76 -30.01
N THR A 333 -2.33 -17.91 -31.20
CA THR A 333 -1.12 -18.72 -31.47
C THR A 333 0.09 -18.10 -30.76
N ARG A 334 0.67 -18.79 -29.78
CA ARG A 334 1.71 -18.26 -28.89
C ARG A 334 3.04 -17.99 -29.58
N GLU A 335 3.32 -18.75 -30.63
CA GLU A 335 4.54 -18.67 -31.43
C GLU A 335 4.49 -17.54 -32.47
N HIS A 336 3.33 -16.90 -32.66
CA HIS A 336 3.20 -15.81 -33.63
C HIS A 336 3.94 -14.56 -33.12
N PRO A 337 4.82 -13.91 -33.91
CA PRO A 337 5.63 -12.78 -33.47
C PRO A 337 4.80 -11.61 -32.88
N PHE A 338 3.71 -11.24 -33.54
CA PHE A 338 2.72 -10.30 -33.02
C PHE A 338 2.20 -10.64 -31.63
N VAL A 339 1.84 -11.90 -31.37
CA VAL A 339 1.26 -12.34 -30.10
C VAL A 339 2.29 -12.22 -28.99
N GLN A 340 3.54 -12.59 -29.26
CA GLN A 340 4.65 -12.41 -28.32
C GLN A 340 4.86 -10.93 -27.98
N ALA A 341 4.99 -10.07 -29.00
CA ALA A 341 5.17 -8.64 -28.82
C ALA A 341 4.00 -7.99 -28.05
N LEU A 342 2.77 -8.41 -28.35
CA LEU A 342 1.57 -7.96 -27.65
C LEU A 342 1.56 -8.39 -26.18
N PHE A 343 1.92 -9.65 -25.89
CA PHE A 343 1.88 -10.22 -24.55
C PHE A 343 2.98 -9.66 -23.66
N ASP A 344 4.18 -9.45 -24.20
CA ASP A 344 5.29 -8.82 -23.48
C ASP A 344 4.92 -7.42 -22.98
N GLN A 345 4.21 -6.64 -23.80
CA GLN A 345 3.70 -5.33 -23.39
C GLN A 345 2.70 -5.42 -22.24
N VAL A 346 1.95 -6.51 -22.09
CA VAL A 346 1.05 -6.69 -20.94
C VAL A 346 1.80 -7.22 -19.73
N LEU A 347 2.69 -8.19 -19.91
CA LEU A 347 3.48 -8.80 -18.83
C LEU A 347 4.37 -7.79 -18.11
N ASN A 348 4.97 -6.85 -18.84
CA ASN A 348 5.75 -5.75 -18.27
C ASN A 348 4.95 -4.87 -17.30
N ARG A 349 3.61 -4.93 -17.33
CA ARG A 349 2.69 -4.06 -16.58
C ARG A 349 2.00 -4.88 -15.49
N LEU A 350 1.71 -6.15 -15.77
CA LEU A 350 1.13 -7.09 -14.81
C LEU A 350 2.15 -7.53 -13.75
N ARG A 351 3.41 -7.76 -14.13
CA ARG A 351 4.46 -8.28 -13.23
C ARG A 351 4.68 -7.41 -11.98
N PRO A 352 4.82 -6.07 -12.07
CA PRO A 352 4.93 -5.22 -10.89
C PRO A 352 3.70 -5.28 -9.97
N LEU A 353 2.50 -5.46 -10.54
CA LEU A 353 1.26 -5.54 -9.75
C LEU A 353 1.16 -6.86 -8.98
N VAL A 354 1.56 -7.98 -9.60
CA VAL A 354 1.61 -9.29 -8.92
C VAL A 354 2.62 -9.26 -7.79
N GLU A 355 3.78 -8.65 -8.03
CA GLU A 355 4.83 -8.50 -7.00
C GLU A 355 4.36 -7.59 -5.84
N GLU A 356 3.59 -6.54 -6.13
CA GLU A 356 2.97 -5.72 -5.10
C GLU A 356 2.00 -6.52 -4.21
N GLU A 357 1.16 -7.38 -4.80
CA GLU A 357 0.27 -8.27 -4.03
C GLU A 357 1.05 -9.30 -3.22
N ARG A 358 2.14 -9.85 -3.77
CA ARG A 358 3.01 -10.75 -3.03
C ARG A 358 3.60 -10.08 -1.79
N ARG A 359 4.12 -8.85 -1.93
CA ARG A 359 4.62 -8.06 -0.79
C ARG A 359 3.53 -7.72 0.21
N ARG A 360 2.30 -7.46 -0.24
CA ARG A 360 1.15 -7.23 0.67
C ARG A 360 0.79 -8.50 1.43
N GLU A 361 0.76 -9.65 0.76
CA GLU A 361 0.52 -10.94 1.39
C GLU A 361 1.63 -11.28 2.38
N GLU A 362 2.90 -11.05 2.04
CA GLU A 362 4.04 -11.21 2.94
C GLU A 362 3.92 -10.31 4.17
N ARG A 363 3.65 -9.01 3.99
CA ARG A 363 3.43 -8.06 5.11
C ARG A 363 2.28 -8.48 6.01
N ARG A 364 1.16 -8.90 5.42
CA ARG A 364 0.00 -9.40 6.17
C ARG A 364 0.33 -10.72 6.87
N ARG A 365 1.16 -11.57 6.28
CA ARG A 365 1.60 -12.83 6.87
C ARG A 365 2.63 -12.61 7.97
N THR A 366 3.41 -11.53 7.96
CA THR A 366 4.34 -11.18 9.03
C THR A 366 3.69 -10.36 10.14
N GLN A 367 2.50 -9.81 9.92
CA GLN A 367 1.77 -9.04 10.92
C GLN A 367 1.32 -9.96 12.06
N VAL A 368 2.00 -9.85 13.20
CA VAL A 368 1.63 -10.54 14.44
C VAL A 368 0.44 -9.84 15.09
N GLU A 369 0.42 -8.51 15.05
CA GLU A 369 -0.47 -7.64 15.81
C GLU A 369 -1.92 -7.63 15.30
N SER A 370 -2.89 -7.87 16.19
CA SER A 370 -4.30 -7.54 15.98
C SER A 370 -4.50 -6.01 16.03
N GLU A 371 -5.64 -5.52 15.51
CA GLU A 371 -5.98 -4.08 15.62
C GLU A 371 -6.01 -3.60 17.07
N GLU A 372 -6.45 -4.45 18.00
CA GLU A 372 -6.51 -4.11 19.42
C GLU A 372 -5.11 -4.11 20.06
N THR A 373 -4.26 -5.07 19.71
CA THR A 373 -2.85 -5.07 20.11
C THR A 373 -2.14 -3.82 19.61
N ARG A 374 -2.35 -3.41 18.35
CA ARG A 374 -1.77 -2.19 17.77
C ARG A 374 -2.13 -0.95 18.59
N LYS A 375 -3.41 -0.75 18.94
CA LYS A 375 -3.83 0.38 19.78
C LYS A 375 -3.14 0.39 21.15
N ARG A 376 -2.99 -0.78 21.77
CA ARG A 376 -2.29 -0.91 23.06
C ARG A 376 -0.80 -0.59 22.93
N LEU A 377 -0.16 -0.98 21.82
CA LEU A 377 1.22 -0.61 21.52
C LEU A 377 1.36 0.89 21.27
N ASP A 378 0.44 1.52 20.54
CA ASP A 378 0.45 2.98 20.31
C ASP A 378 0.35 3.77 21.64
N ALA A 379 -0.43 3.26 22.59
CA ALA A 379 -0.50 3.85 23.93
C ALA A 379 0.82 3.70 24.71
N LEU A 380 1.51 2.56 24.58
CA LEU A 380 2.84 2.35 25.15
C LEU A 380 3.89 3.23 24.46
N GLU A 381 3.83 3.39 23.13
CA GLU A 381 4.73 4.26 22.38
C GLU A 381 4.67 5.69 22.90
N LYS A 382 3.45 6.20 23.09
CA LYS A 382 3.23 7.53 23.65
C LYS A 382 3.79 7.64 25.07
N ALA A 383 3.47 6.69 25.94
CA ALA A 383 3.95 6.71 27.33
C ALA A 383 5.48 6.58 27.42
N ALA A 384 6.10 5.74 26.59
CA ALA A 384 7.54 5.59 26.50
C ALA A 384 8.22 6.85 25.98
N THR A 385 7.63 7.50 24.98
CA THR A 385 8.09 8.79 24.45
C THR A 385 8.06 9.85 25.53
N ASP A 386 6.92 10.03 26.20
CA ASP A 386 6.75 11.01 27.27
C ASP A 386 7.75 10.75 28.41
N PHE A 387 7.89 9.48 28.84
CA PHE A 387 8.83 9.08 29.89
C PHE A 387 10.29 9.33 29.50
N MET A 388 10.71 8.97 28.29
CA MET A 388 12.07 9.21 27.79
C MET A 388 12.39 10.71 27.67
N MET A 389 11.40 11.54 27.30
CA MET A 389 11.58 13.00 27.20
C MET A 389 11.81 13.66 28.57
N GLU A 390 11.21 13.14 29.66
CA GLU A 390 11.42 13.66 31.02
C GLU A 390 12.90 13.67 31.42
N PHE A 391 13.68 12.71 30.94
CA PHE A 391 15.12 12.58 31.24
C PHE A 391 16.03 13.29 30.23
N ALA A 392 15.47 13.91 29.19
CA ALA A 392 16.22 14.65 28.17
C ALA A 392 16.25 16.18 28.40
N GLU A 393 15.41 16.72 29.29
CA GLU A 393 15.20 18.17 29.48
C GLU A 393 16.06 18.83 30.58
N GLU A 394 17.03 18.14 31.19
CA GLU A 394 17.81 18.73 32.30
C GLU A 394 18.86 19.78 31.89
N GLU A 395 19.11 20.00 30.60
CA GLU A 395 20.20 20.86 30.12
C GLU A 395 19.74 22.24 29.57
N GLU A 396 19.24 23.16 30.42
CA GLU A 396 19.29 24.59 30.07
C GLU A 396 20.56 25.24 30.64
N PRO A 397 21.57 25.57 29.80
CA PRO A 397 22.77 26.25 30.27
C PRO A 397 22.43 27.67 30.76
N SER A 398 23.12 28.04 31.84
CA SER A 398 23.03 29.33 32.54
C SER A 398 23.17 30.54 31.59
N ARG A 399 22.77 31.73 32.07
CA ARG A 399 22.94 33.00 31.35
C ARG A 399 24.39 33.49 31.26
N ASP A 400 25.34 32.82 31.94
CA ASP A 400 26.75 33.16 31.83
C ASP A 400 27.31 32.60 30.51
N PRO A 401 27.75 33.46 29.57
CA PRO A 401 28.28 33.04 28.28
C PRO A 401 29.56 32.19 28.38
N ASP A 402 30.23 32.15 29.55
CA ASP A 402 31.42 31.33 29.81
C ASP A 402 31.16 30.06 30.65
N SER A 403 29.94 29.84 31.13
CA SER A 403 29.65 28.70 31.99
C SER A 403 29.43 27.41 31.17
N ARG A 404 30.50 26.61 31.03
CA ARG A 404 30.42 25.17 30.76
C ARG A 404 30.24 24.31 32.03
N LYS A 405 30.01 24.95 33.20
CA LYS A 405 30.35 24.36 34.52
C LYS A 405 29.19 24.08 35.48
N ALA A 406 27.95 24.47 35.19
CA ALA A 406 26.87 24.39 36.17
C ALA A 406 26.50 22.93 36.56
N GLU A 407 26.32 22.04 35.58
CA GLU A 407 26.02 20.61 35.82
C GLU A 407 27.20 19.85 36.44
N SER A 408 28.43 20.18 36.02
CA SER A 408 29.66 19.59 36.56
C SER A 408 29.77 19.73 38.08
N LYS A 409 29.29 20.83 38.68
CA LYS A 409 29.40 21.07 40.12
C LYS A 409 28.40 20.30 40.97
N PHE A 410 27.21 19.98 40.44
CA PHE A 410 26.21 19.18 41.17
C PHE A 410 26.66 17.72 41.27
N VAL A 411 27.20 17.18 40.18
CA VAL A 411 27.77 15.83 40.13
C VAL A 411 29.02 15.73 41.01
N GLU A 412 29.88 16.74 40.99
CA GLU A 412 31.13 16.75 41.77
C GLU A 412 30.90 16.94 43.28
N ASN A 413 29.99 17.83 43.69
CA ASN A 413 29.80 18.20 45.10
C ASN A 413 28.58 17.53 45.76
N GLY A 414 27.68 16.92 45.00
CA GLY A 414 26.42 16.36 45.51
C GLY A 414 25.37 17.40 45.90
N PHE A 415 25.60 18.69 45.67
CA PHE A 415 24.62 19.76 45.90
C PHE A 415 24.86 20.95 44.97
N ILE A 416 23.83 21.78 44.75
CA ILE A 416 23.93 22.99 43.94
C ILE A 416 22.93 24.06 44.38
N LEU A 417 23.40 25.30 44.47
CA LEU A 417 22.58 26.50 44.56
C LEU A 417 22.51 27.14 43.16
N TYR A 418 21.30 27.27 42.63
CA TYR A 418 21.04 27.80 41.29
C TYR A 418 20.11 29.03 41.33
N PRO A 419 20.37 30.06 40.52
CA PRO A 419 21.57 30.22 39.70
C PRO A 419 22.81 30.52 40.58
N PRO A 420 24.03 30.13 40.16
CA PRO A 420 25.28 30.40 40.91
C PRO A 420 25.71 31.88 40.83
N PHE A 421 25.19 32.61 39.86
CA PHE A 421 25.29 34.06 39.72
C PHE A 421 23.94 34.62 39.24
N ALA A 422 23.50 35.74 39.82
CA ALA A 422 22.26 36.41 39.41
C ALA A 422 22.44 37.93 39.32
N GLN A 423 21.77 38.55 38.35
CA GLN A 423 21.60 39.99 38.26
C GLN A 423 20.12 40.33 38.47
N ILE A 424 19.79 41.12 39.49
CA ILE A 424 18.41 41.47 39.85
C ILE A 424 18.27 42.99 39.78
N VAL A 425 17.23 43.50 39.12
CA VAL A 425 16.96 44.95 39.10
C VAL A 425 16.31 45.35 40.42
N VAL A 426 16.64 46.53 40.96
CA VAL A 426 16.01 47.08 42.16
C VAL A 426 14.49 47.00 42.05
N GLY A 427 13.84 46.41 43.06
CA GLY A 427 12.40 46.21 43.11
C GLY A 427 11.92 44.86 42.55
N ASP A 428 12.73 44.16 41.77
CA ASP A 428 12.42 42.84 41.24
C ASP A 428 12.83 41.71 42.19
N SER A 429 12.26 40.53 41.95
CA SER A 429 12.58 39.31 42.67
C SER A 429 13.06 38.21 41.73
N GLN A 430 14.04 37.42 42.19
CA GLN A 430 14.57 36.24 41.49
C GLN A 430 14.33 35.00 42.34
N LYS A 431 13.94 33.89 41.71
CA LYS A 431 13.86 32.59 42.39
C LYS A 431 15.22 31.92 42.43
N PHE A 432 15.50 31.27 43.55
CA PHE A 432 16.65 30.41 43.75
C PHE A 432 16.18 28.99 44.09
N TRP A 433 16.96 28.03 43.62
CA TRP A 433 16.77 26.60 43.84
C TRP A 433 18.01 26.05 44.51
N PHE A 434 17.81 25.28 45.57
CA PHE A 434 18.90 24.55 46.20
C PHE A 434 18.56 23.07 46.17
N ASN A 435 19.38 22.30 45.47
CA ASN A 435 19.22 20.85 45.32
C ASN A 435 20.34 20.13 46.05
N VAL A 436 20.02 19.05 46.75
CA VAL A 436 20.97 18.17 47.44
C VAL A 436 20.71 16.74 47.01
N ASN A 437 21.75 16.05 46.56
CA ASN A 437 21.75 14.63 46.27
C ASN A 437 21.90 13.84 47.57
N GLN A 438 20.85 13.11 47.93
CA GLN A 438 20.78 12.32 49.15
C GLN A 438 21.77 11.14 49.16
N LYS A 439 22.32 10.73 48.01
CA LYS A 439 23.42 9.74 47.99
C LYS A 439 24.73 10.31 48.51
N ALA A 440 24.98 11.60 48.25
CA ALA A 440 26.17 12.29 48.74
C ALA A 440 26.01 12.77 50.19
N PHE A 441 24.77 13.11 50.59
CA PHE A 441 24.42 13.55 51.94
C PHE A 441 23.18 12.80 52.47
N PRO A 442 23.33 11.53 52.89
CA PRO A 442 22.20 10.69 53.32
C PRO A 442 21.45 11.22 54.55
N GLU A 443 22.11 12.06 55.36
CA GLU A 443 21.54 12.71 56.53
C GLU A 443 20.60 13.88 56.18
N ILE A 444 20.58 14.32 54.91
CA ILE A 444 19.73 15.41 54.43
C ILE A 444 18.58 14.83 53.61
N GLY A 445 17.35 15.07 54.05
CA GLY A 445 16.16 14.58 53.36
C GLY A 445 14.97 15.52 53.39
N GLU A 446 13.82 15.04 52.91
CA GLU A 446 12.57 15.81 52.93
C GLU A 446 12.23 16.29 54.36
N GLY A 447 11.75 17.52 54.48
CA GLY A 447 11.49 18.19 55.75
C GLY A 447 12.73 18.78 56.42
N THR A 448 13.94 18.54 55.91
CA THR A 448 15.16 19.16 56.46
C THR A 448 15.16 20.66 56.15
N SER A 449 15.23 21.49 57.18
CA SER A 449 15.23 22.95 57.01
C SER A 449 16.59 23.45 56.55
N ILE A 450 16.61 24.26 55.50
CA ILE A 450 17.77 25.07 55.10
C ILE A 450 17.72 26.43 55.76
N GLU A 451 18.89 27.00 56.05
CA GLU A 451 19.07 28.39 56.46
C GLU A 451 19.46 29.22 55.24
N ILE A 452 18.79 30.36 55.04
CA ILE A 452 19.00 31.28 53.92
C ILE A 452 19.45 32.61 54.49
N ASN A 453 20.64 33.06 54.08
CA ASN A 453 21.23 34.31 54.52
C ASN A 453 21.56 35.21 53.33
N CYS A 454 21.02 36.43 53.33
CA CYS A 454 21.46 37.49 52.43
C CYS A 454 22.58 38.25 53.15
N VAL A 455 23.77 38.31 52.55
CA VAL A 455 24.96 38.91 53.20
C VAL A 455 24.77 40.41 53.50
N THR A 456 23.90 41.08 52.75
CA THR A 456 23.57 42.50 52.92
C THR A 456 22.06 42.70 52.99
N PRO A 457 21.57 43.77 53.64
CA PRO A 457 20.14 44.12 53.63
C PRO A 457 19.62 44.58 52.26
N ASP A 458 20.52 44.77 51.29
CA ASP A 458 20.21 45.14 49.91
C ASP A 458 19.53 43.99 49.15
N LEU A 459 19.62 42.77 49.67
CA LEU A 459 18.80 41.64 49.29
C LEU A 459 17.89 41.24 50.44
N VAL A 460 16.63 40.97 50.12
CA VAL A 460 15.65 40.46 51.06
C VAL A 460 15.13 39.14 50.53
N SER A 461 15.54 38.06 51.18
CA SER A 461 14.92 36.75 50.95
C SER A 461 13.49 36.75 51.48
N GLU A 462 12.57 36.18 50.71
CA GLU A 462 11.18 35.93 51.13
C GLU A 462 11.13 35.04 52.39
N LYS A 463 12.13 34.18 52.55
CA LYS A 463 12.26 33.23 53.65
C LYS A 463 13.68 33.24 54.20
N THR A 464 13.85 33.26 55.52
CA THR A 464 15.14 33.06 56.19
C THR A 464 15.45 31.57 56.40
N ALA A 465 14.43 30.71 56.28
CA ALA A 465 14.56 29.27 56.28
C ALA A 465 13.41 28.62 55.50
N CYS A 466 13.65 27.48 54.89
CA CYS A 466 12.59 26.66 54.31
C CYS A 466 12.95 25.18 54.27
N GLU A 467 11.95 24.31 54.22
CA GLU A 467 12.15 22.88 54.18
C GLU A 467 12.48 22.39 52.77
N LEU A 468 13.38 21.41 52.71
CA LEU A 468 13.63 20.60 51.53
C LEU A 468 12.43 19.70 51.25
N SER A 469 12.06 19.58 49.99
CA SER A 469 10.98 18.72 49.49
C SER A 469 11.52 17.82 48.39
N GLY A 470 10.88 16.69 48.11
CA GLY A 470 11.29 15.82 47.01
C GLY A 470 11.40 16.58 45.71
N HIS A 471 12.50 16.38 44.99
CA HIS A 471 12.65 16.98 43.68
C HIS A 471 11.61 16.34 42.74
N PRO A 472 10.83 17.13 41.97
CA PRO A 472 9.68 16.63 41.22
C PRO A 472 10.02 15.63 40.10
N ARG A 473 11.31 15.42 39.81
CA ARG A 473 11.81 14.59 38.70
C ARG A 473 12.98 13.67 39.07
N GLN A 474 13.59 13.83 40.26
CA GLN A 474 14.81 13.12 40.67
C GLN A 474 14.64 12.60 42.10
N ASP A 475 14.44 11.30 42.26
CA ASP A 475 13.96 10.75 43.52
C ASP A 475 15.04 10.70 44.62
N ASP A 476 16.32 10.76 44.24
CA ASP A 476 17.46 10.86 45.17
C ASP A 476 17.88 12.32 45.44
N VAL A 477 17.06 13.29 45.04
CA VAL A 477 17.36 14.71 45.20
C VAL A 477 16.25 15.40 45.94
N VAL A 478 16.63 16.19 46.93
CA VAL A 478 15.73 17.07 47.66
C VAL A 478 16.01 18.52 47.29
N ARG A 479 14.95 19.32 47.23
CA ARG A 479 14.94 20.66 46.68
C ARG A 479 14.24 21.65 47.60
N ALA A 480 14.84 22.82 47.75
CA ALA A 480 14.22 24.02 48.31
C ALA A 480 14.13 25.11 47.24
N VAL A 481 13.04 25.88 47.25
CA VAL A 481 12.81 26.99 46.32
C VAL A 481 12.27 28.21 47.08
N TRP A 482 12.89 29.36 46.86
CA TRP A 482 12.46 30.63 47.46
C TRP A 482 12.76 31.80 46.52
N SER A 483 12.21 32.97 46.83
CA SER A 483 12.44 34.21 46.09
C SER A 483 13.33 35.15 46.89
N VAL A 484 14.21 35.89 46.21
CA VAL A 484 15.01 36.96 46.79
C VAL A 484 14.71 38.24 46.04
N LYS A 485 14.35 39.30 46.77
CA LYS A 485 14.03 40.62 46.24
C LYS A 485 15.22 41.55 46.41
N ALA A 486 15.49 42.36 45.38
CA ALA A 486 16.53 43.39 45.42
C ALA A 486 15.98 44.74 45.92
N GLN A 487 16.69 45.40 46.83
CA GLN A 487 16.30 46.67 47.45
C GLN A 487 17.16 47.84 46.99
N ASN A 488 18.48 47.72 47.02
CA ASN A 488 19.41 48.78 46.62
C ASN A 488 20.50 48.24 45.69
N VAL A 489 21.02 49.12 44.84
CA VAL A 489 22.10 48.82 43.88
C VAL A 489 23.36 48.37 44.61
N ILE A 490 23.95 47.25 44.18
CA ILE A 490 25.22 46.73 44.70
C ILE A 490 25.95 45.92 43.62
N ASP A 491 27.24 46.19 43.43
CA ASP A 491 28.04 45.56 42.37
C ASP A 491 28.18 44.04 42.55
N ALA A 492 28.27 43.57 43.80
CA ALA A 492 28.23 42.16 44.15
C ALA A 492 27.90 41.97 45.63
N THR A 493 27.01 41.04 45.92
CA THR A 493 26.73 40.55 47.27
C THR A 493 26.50 39.04 47.25
N GLY A 494 26.42 38.42 48.42
CA GLY A 494 26.23 36.97 48.55
C GLY A 494 24.81 36.61 48.97
N LEU A 495 24.26 35.58 48.34
CA LEU A 495 23.19 34.77 48.90
C LEU A 495 23.79 33.45 49.37
N GLU A 496 23.68 33.16 50.65
CA GLU A 496 24.26 31.97 51.27
C GLU A 496 23.16 31.03 51.75
N VAL A 497 23.41 29.73 51.59
CA VAL A 497 22.53 28.66 52.04
C VAL A 497 23.32 27.65 52.85
N ARG A 498 22.77 27.26 54.00
CA ARG A 498 23.36 26.24 54.88
C ARG A 498 22.36 25.14 55.19
N VAL A 499 22.83 23.90 55.17
CA VAL A 499 22.10 22.74 55.67
C VAL A 499 23.07 21.63 56.07
N GLY A 500 23.06 21.22 57.33
CA GLY A 500 24.01 20.23 57.84
C GLY A 500 25.47 20.63 57.54
N PRO A 501 26.28 19.77 56.89
CA PRO A 501 27.66 20.10 56.49
C PRO A 501 27.76 20.97 55.22
N ILE A 502 26.65 21.24 54.53
CA ILE A 502 26.66 21.94 53.26
C ILE A 502 26.62 23.45 53.47
N TYR A 503 27.55 24.14 52.80
CA TYR A 503 27.52 25.59 52.59
C TYR A 503 27.59 25.87 51.10
N ALA A 504 26.60 26.60 50.57
CA ALA A 504 26.55 27.03 49.20
C ALA A 504 26.35 28.55 49.13
N SER A 505 26.94 29.19 48.13
CA SER A 505 26.76 30.61 47.89
C SER A 505 26.49 30.90 46.42
N SER A 506 25.68 31.92 46.20
CA SER A 506 25.41 32.53 44.90
C SER A 506 25.81 33.99 44.96
N VAL A 507 26.51 34.46 43.93
CA VAL A 507 26.86 35.88 43.82
C VAL A 507 25.71 36.60 43.15
N VAL A 508 25.23 37.66 43.78
CA VAL A 508 24.10 38.44 43.28
C VAL A 508 24.55 39.88 43.09
N GLU A 509 24.35 40.40 41.89
CA GLU A 509 24.53 41.81 41.57
C GLU A 509 23.14 42.45 41.51
N VAL A 510 22.98 43.60 42.16
CA VAL A 510 21.73 44.37 42.11
C VAL A 510 21.94 45.60 41.25
N LEU A 511 21.13 45.67 40.20
CA LEU A 511 21.22 46.68 39.17
C LEU A 511 20.18 47.77 39.39
N ALA A 512 20.53 49.02 39.09
CA ALA A 512 19.62 50.15 39.16
C ALA A 512 18.49 50.07 38.13
N SER A 513 18.76 49.43 36.98
CA SER A 513 17.81 49.27 35.88
C SER A 513 18.19 48.09 34.98
N GLU A 514 17.25 47.64 34.16
CA GLU A 514 17.48 46.58 33.17
C GLU A 514 18.58 46.94 32.17
N ALA A 515 18.80 48.23 31.91
CA ALA A 515 19.86 48.72 31.01
C ALA A 515 21.27 48.35 31.50
N GLU A 516 21.48 48.26 32.82
CA GLU A 516 22.81 47.95 33.36
C GLU A 516 23.26 46.53 33.03
N ARG A 517 22.31 45.59 32.79
CA ARG A 517 22.61 44.21 32.33
C ARG A 517 23.35 44.16 31.00
N TYR A 518 23.32 45.27 30.27
CA TYR A 518 23.81 45.39 28.91
C TYR A 518 24.97 46.38 28.80
N ARG A 519 25.42 46.96 29.93
CA ARG A 519 26.48 47.99 29.96
C ARG A 519 27.83 47.47 29.44
N ASP A 520 28.07 46.16 29.53
CA ASP A 520 29.28 45.49 29.06
C ASP A 520 29.21 45.08 27.57
N ILE A 521 28.11 45.39 26.88
CA ILE A 521 28.01 45.20 25.42
C ILE A 521 28.73 46.36 24.75
N ASP A 522 30.04 46.19 24.59
CA ASP A 522 30.94 47.10 23.88
C ASP A 522 31.23 46.66 22.42
N SER A 523 30.74 45.48 22.05
CA SER A 523 31.06 44.81 20.79
C SER A 523 29.89 43.95 20.30
N LEU A 524 29.95 43.57 19.02
CA LEU A 524 29.02 42.62 18.42
C LEU A 524 29.18 41.25 19.09
N ARG A 525 28.12 40.72 19.71
CA ARG A 525 28.16 39.39 20.35
C ARG A 525 26.81 38.69 20.39
N PHE A 526 26.82 37.37 20.31
CA PHE A 526 25.63 36.56 20.57
C PHE A 526 25.32 36.54 22.06
N GLN A 527 24.04 36.38 22.41
CA GLN A 527 23.60 36.25 23.80
C GLN A 527 24.24 35.03 24.51
N LYS A 528 24.51 33.94 23.76
CA LYS A 528 25.16 32.73 24.27
C LYS A 528 26.24 32.27 23.28
N LYS A 529 27.28 31.60 23.78
CA LYS A 529 28.32 30.97 22.94
C LYS A 529 27.84 29.67 22.27
N GLN A 530 26.79 29.03 22.79
CA GLN A 530 26.20 27.81 22.23
C GLN A 530 24.67 27.82 22.37
N TYR A 531 23.97 27.31 21.36
CA TYR A 531 22.53 27.12 21.32
C TYR A 531 22.16 25.69 20.93
N ARG A 532 21.52 24.96 21.84
CA ARG A 532 21.00 23.60 21.60
C ARG A 532 19.56 23.60 21.08
N MET A 533 19.21 22.71 20.16
CA MET A 533 17.90 22.61 19.49
C MET A 533 17.54 21.14 19.31
N ARG A 534 16.28 20.76 19.54
CA ARG A 534 15.82 19.42 19.17
C ARG A 534 15.55 19.33 17.66
N THR A 535 15.84 18.21 17.03
CA THR A 535 15.59 17.98 15.59
C THR A 535 14.10 18.00 15.22
N ASP A 536 13.20 17.74 16.18
CA ASP A 536 11.75 17.80 16.00
C ASP A 536 11.16 19.20 16.24
N THR A 537 11.98 20.17 16.65
CA THR A 537 11.52 21.54 16.94
C THR A 537 11.64 22.42 15.70
N GLY A 538 10.51 22.95 15.22
CA GLY A 538 10.47 23.69 13.96
C GLY A 538 11.20 25.04 13.93
N ARG A 539 11.43 25.74 15.06
CA ARG A 539 12.11 27.06 15.07
C ARG A 539 12.64 27.44 16.45
N LYS A 540 13.88 27.96 16.53
CA LYS A 540 14.44 28.62 17.73
C LYS A 540 14.77 30.08 17.44
N ARG A 541 14.50 30.96 18.42
CA ARG A 541 14.87 32.38 18.36
C ARG A 541 16.12 32.61 19.21
N ILE A 542 17.17 33.15 18.59
CA ILE A 542 18.41 33.58 19.26
C ILE A 542 18.55 35.10 19.15
N ARG A 543 19.45 35.68 19.96
CA ARG A 543 19.66 37.13 20.00
C ARG A 543 21.12 37.46 19.77
N LEU A 544 21.33 38.49 18.95
CA LEU A 544 22.62 39.13 18.70
C LEU A 544 22.53 40.57 19.23
N PHE A 545 23.56 41.00 19.94
CA PHE A 545 23.65 42.32 20.54
C PHE A 545 24.80 43.12 19.94
N ALA A 546 24.63 44.44 19.91
CA ALA A 546 25.66 45.39 19.55
C ALA A 546 25.46 46.71 20.32
N PRO A 547 26.52 47.51 20.54
CA PRO A 547 26.38 48.90 20.96
C PRO A 547 25.53 49.68 19.95
N MET A 548 24.69 50.61 20.42
CA MET A 548 23.85 51.44 19.52
C MET A 548 24.69 52.28 18.54
N GLU A 549 25.92 52.64 18.92
CA GLU A 549 26.85 53.40 18.07
C GLU A 549 27.48 52.54 16.97
N LEU A 550 27.55 51.22 17.16
CA LEU A 550 28.20 50.29 16.21
C LEU A 550 27.34 50.05 14.96
N VAL A 551 26.01 50.06 15.12
CA VAL A 551 25.06 49.71 14.06
C VAL A 551 23.91 50.72 14.01
N GLN A 552 23.53 51.16 12.81
CA GLN A 552 22.36 52.02 12.62
C GLN A 552 21.06 51.28 12.96
N ASP A 553 20.02 52.01 13.36
CA ASP A 553 18.70 51.40 13.56
C ASP A 553 18.17 50.81 12.23
N ASN A 554 17.59 49.61 12.29
CA ASN A 554 17.19 48.79 11.14
C ASN A 554 18.34 48.31 10.23
N ALA A 555 19.61 48.38 10.67
CA ALA A 555 20.73 47.81 9.92
C ALA A 555 20.58 46.28 9.78
N SER A 556 20.81 45.76 8.57
CA SER A 556 20.83 44.33 8.30
C SER A 556 22.09 43.65 8.83
N VAL A 557 21.96 42.40 9.28
CA VAL A 557 23.07 41.56 9.72
C VAL A 557 23.38 40.53 8.64
N GLU A 558 24.65 40.40 8.28
CA GLU A 558 25.12 39.29 7.46
C GLU A 558 25.33 38.06 8.34
N LEU A 559 24.76 36.92 7.96
CA LEU A 559 24.83 35.67 8.71
C LEU A 559 25.35 34.57 7.81
N ASP A 560 26.29 33.79 8.34
CA ASP A 560 26.90 32.63 7.68
C ASP A 560 26.88 31.45 8.65
N ILE A 561 26.58 30.24 8.14
CA ILE A 561 26.62 29.01 8.93
C ILE A 561 27.58 28.05 8.22
N THR A 562 28.45 27.40 8.99
CA THR A 562 29.52 26.55 8.44
C THR A 562 29.02 25.29 7.72
N GLY A 563 27.76 24.90 7.92
CA GLY A 563 27.15 23.73 7.31
C GLY A 563 25.73 24.00 6.82
N ASN A 564 24.99 22.94 6.53
CA ASN A 564 23.69 22.99 5.86
C ASN A 564 22.52 22.47 6.74
N SER A 565 22.81 22.05 7.97
CA SER A 565 21.80 21.43 8.85
C SER A 565 20.92 22.48 9.53
N PHE A 566 21.33 23.74 9.50
CA PHE A 566 20.58 24.89 9.99
C PHE A 566 20.33 25.93 8.90
N GLU A 567 19.15 26.55 8.95
CA GLU A 567 18.76 27.63 8.08
C GLU A 567 18.28 28.83 8.90
N VAL A 568 18.67 30.03 8.47
CA VAL A 568 18.17 31.28 9.06
C VAL A 568 16.95 31.78 8.29
N ARG A 569 15.87 32.12 8.99
CA ARG A 569 14.58 32.52 8.40
C ARG A 569 14.15 33.93 8.80
N GLY A 570 13.69 34.70 7.82
CA GLY A 570 13.10 36.01 8.01
C GLY A 570 14.10 37.16 7.86
N GLN A 571 13.70 38.36 8.25
CA GLN A 571 14.61 39.52 8.25
C GLN A 571 15.42 39.56 9.56
N HIS A 572 16.72 39.83 9.42
CA HIS A 572 17.67 39.93 10.53
C HIS A 572 18.20 41.35 10.60
N ILE A 573 17.40 42.22 11.21
CA ILE A 573 17.70 43.64 11.38
C ILE A 573 17.91 43.94 12.86
N PHE A 574 18.88 44.81 13.13
CA PHE A 574 19.03 45.43 14.44
C PHE A 574 17.90 46.41 14.68
N ARG A 575 17.37 46.40 15.91
CA ARG A 575 16.52 47.47 16.43
C ARG A 575 17.18 48.09 17.64
N HIS A 576 17.22 49.41 17.69
CA HIS A 576 17.68 50.14 18.86
C HIS A 576 16.64 50.00 19.98
N GLU A 577 17.08 49.48 21.12
CA GLU A 577 16.29 49.44 22.34
C GLU A 577 16.86 50.51 23.27
N SER A 578 16.47 51.78 23.04
CA SER A 578 17.09 52.95 23.68
C SER A 578 17.01 52.90 25.21
N GLU A 579 15.97 52.27 25.77
CA GLU A 579 15.83 52.04 27.21
C GLU A 579 16.90 51.09 27.79
N LEU A 580 17.47 50.21 26.97
CA LEU A 580 18.51 49.24 27.35
C LEU A 580 19.92 49.69 26.95
N GLY A 581 20.05 50.76 26.15
CA GLY A 581 21.33 51.26 25.66
C GLY A 581 22.00 50.40 24.58
N ILE A 582 21.28 49.46 23.96
CA ILE A 582 21.84 48.51 22.98
C ILE A 582 20.98 48.35 21.73
N ALA A 583 21.58 47.82 20.67
CA ALA A 583 20.88 47.33 19.50
C ALA A 583 20.71 45.81 19.59
N VAL A 584 19.49 45.32 19.30
CA VAL A 584 19.15 43.89 19.36
C VAL A 584 18.68 43.39 18.00
N CYS A 585 19.31 42.32 17.50
CA CYS A 585 18.84 41.57 16.34
C CYS A 585 18.28 40.21 16.81
N LYS A 586 17.03 39.91 16.42
CA LYS A 586 16.38 38.62 16.71
C LYS A 586 16.54 37.71 15.50
N ILE A 587 17.30 36.63 15.66
CA ILE A 587 17.63 35.69 14.59
C ILE A 587 16.79 34.43 14.80
N SER A 588 16.22 33.91 13.72
CA SER A 588 15.36 32.73 13.75
C SER A 588 16.01 31.60 12.99
N ILE A 589 16.28 30.51 13.70
CA ILE A 589 16.99 29.35 13.18
C ILE A 589 16.02 28.18 13.10
N VAL A 590 16.13 27.42 12.03
CA VAL A 590 15.40 26.17 11.76
C VAL A 590 16.42 25.07 11.50
N SER A 591 16.22 23.87 12.06
CA SER A 591 17.01 22.69 11.71
C SER A 591 16.31 21.92 10.58
N ASP A 592 17.09 21.22 9.77
CA ASP A 592 16.62 20.29 8.74
C ASP A 592 16.11 18.94 9.30
N GLY A 593 16.20 18.74 10.63
CA GLY A 593 15.81 17.52 11.31
C GLY A 593 16.94 16.51 11.54
N THR A 594 18.19 16.86 11.21
CA THR A 594 19.38 16.02 11.46
C THR A 594 20.16 16.48 12.69
N GLU A 595 20.86 15.54 13.34
CA GLU A 595 21.80 15.88 14.41
C GLU A 595 23.06 16.51 13.82
N ALA A 596 23.45 17.69 14.30
CA ALA A 596 24.56 18.46 13.79
C ALA A 596 25.16 19.39 14.85
N SER A 597 26.44 19.72 14.72
CA SER A 597 27.08 20.84 15.42
C SER A 597 27.75 21.73 14.37
N GLU A 598 27.31 22.99 14.30
CA GLU A 598 27.75 23.97 13.30
C GLU A 598 28.00 25.33 13.96
N THR A 599 28.77 26.21 13.33
CA THR A 599 29.02 27.58 13.83
C THR A 599 28.23 28.59 13.02
N ILE A 600 27.44 29.44 13.70
CA ILE A 600 26.85 30.64 13.11
C ILE A 600 27.79 31.84 13.33
N THR A 601 28.07 32.57 12.27
CA THR A 601 28.87 33.80 12.27
C THR A 601 28.00 34.98 11.84
N ALA A 602 27.99 36.05 12.63
CA ALA A 602 27.32 37.30 12.32
C ALA A 602 28.32 38.41 12.03
N ARG A 603 28.07 39.22 10.99
CA ARG A 603 28.86 40.41 10.65
C ARG A 603 27.97 41.64 10.58
N ALA A 604 28.34 42.68 11.32
CA ALA A 604 27.66 43.97 11.32
C ALA A 604 28.58 45.07 11.88
N GLY A 605 28.47 46.30 11.37
CA GLY A 605 29.26 47.43 11.88
C GLY A 605 30.78 47.24 11.79
N GLY A 606 31.26 46.42 10.86
CA GLY A 606 32.69 46.07 10.73
C GLY A 606 33.21 45.08 11.77
N GLN A 607 32.36 44.54 12.64
CA GLN A 607 32.70 43.52 13.62
C GLN A 607 32.09 42.16 13.26
N THR A 608 32.65 41.10 13.87
CA THR A 608 32.18 39.72 13.70
C THR A 608 31.98 39.03 15.04
N ALA A 609 30.90 38.26 15.17
CA ALA A 609 30.61 37.42 16.33
C ALA A 609 30.30 35.99 15.88
N SER A 610 30.58 34.99 16.71
CA SER A 610 30.22 33.61 16.43
C SER A 610 29.58 32.90 17.64
N ALA A 611 28.76 31.89 17.35
CA ALA A 611 28.19 30.99 18.33
C ALA A 611 28.02 29.59 17.72
N GLU A 612 28.00 28.56 18.55
CA GLU A 612 27.77 27.17 18.14
C GLU A 612 26.26 26.85 18.15
N LEU A 613 25.79 26.16 17.12
CA LEU A 613 24.44 25.61 16.98
C LEU A 613 24.53 24.10 17.05
N VAL A 614 23.75 23.49 17.95
CA VAL A 614 23.74 22.04 18.11
C VAL A 614 22.32 21.51 17.99
N SER A 615 22.07 20.60 17.06
CA SER A 615 20.80 19.90 16.89
C SER A 615 20.96 18.47 17.39
N TYR A 616 20.01 18.01 18.17
CA TYR A 616 20.02 16.67 18.74
C TYR A 616 18.64 16.04 18.64
N GLN A 617 18.59 14.72 18.46
CA GLN A 617 17.35 13.99 18.48
C GLN A 617 16.95 13.73 19.92
N PRO A 618 15.76 14.18 20.35
CA PRO A 618 15.29 13.90 21.70
C PRO A 618 15.06 12.40 21.87
N LEU A 619 15.40 11.89 23.06
CA LEU A 619 15.18 10.50 23.39
C LEU A 619 13.69 10.15 23.27
N GLY A 620 13.37 9.08 22.54
CA GLY A 620 11.99 8.63 22.31
C GLY A 620 11.25 9.32 21.14
N ALA A 621 11.86 10.30 20.45
CA ALA A 621 11.19 11.00 19.37
C ALA A 621 10.92 10.09 18.14
N GLY A 622 9.64 9.88 17.81
CA GLY A 622 9.25 8.97 16.73
C GLY A 622 9.47 7.49 17.07
N LEU A 623 9.39 7.15 18.36
CA LEU A 623 9.47 5.78 18.85
C LEU A 623 8.31 4.95 18.30
N GLU A 624 8.63 3.78 17.75
CA GLU A 624 7.66 2.79 17.26
C GLU A 624 7.94 1.44 17.92
N ILE A 625 6.90 0.73 18.38
CA ILE A 625 6.99 -0.60 18.98
C ILE A 625 6.35 -1.59 18.01
N ARG A 626 7.06 -2.66 17.66
CA ARG A 626 6.57 -3.71 16.76
C ARG A 626 6.76 -5.09 17.36
N ILE A 627 5.81 -5.98 17.13
CA ILE A 627 5.94 -7.42 17.40
C ILE A 627 6.29 -8.12 16.09
N GLU A 628 7.51 -8.64 16.01
CA GLU A 628 8.06 -9.28 14.82
C GLU A 628 8.04 -10.80 14.96
N ASP A 629 7.63 -11.50 13.91
CA ASP A 629 7.65 -12.97 13.81
C ASP A 629 9.10 -13.49 13.67
N SER A 630 9.88 -13.32 14.72
CA SER A 630 11.30 -13.66 14.82
C SER A 630 11.66 -14.14 16.22
N ASP A 631 12.69 -14.98 16.32
CA ASP A 631 13.14 -15.58 17.59
C ASP A 631 14.18 -14.71 18.32
N MET A 632 15.00 -13.95 17.59
CA MET A 632 16.10 -13.10 18.08
C MET A 632 17.11 -13.78 19.04
N GLY A 633 17.05 -15.11 19.20
CA GLY A 633 18.00 -15.87 20.02
C GLY A 633 17.80 -15.58 21.51
N ASP A 634 18.84 -15.07 22.16
CA ASP A 634 18.82 -14.77 23.60
C ASP A 634 18.10 -13.45 23.94
N PHE A 635 17.72 -12.66 22.94
CA PHE A 635 17.13 -11.35 23.12
C PHE A 635 15.61 -11.38 22.90
N ARG A 636 14.86 -10.82 23.86
CA ARG A 636 13.39 -10.64 23.72
C ARG A 636 13.00 -9.46 22.84
N TYR A 637 13.91 -8.51 22.68
CA TYR A 637 13.71 -7.30 21.91
C TYR A 637 15.04 -6.80 21.35
N ARG A 638 14.98 -5.89 20.37
CA ARG A 638 16.12 -5.08 19.95
C ARG A 638 15.66 -3.69 19.51
N TRP A 639 16.56 -2.72 19.64
CA TRP A 639 16.38 -1.40 19.07
C TRP A 639 16.97 -1.33 17.66
N LYS A 640 16.24 -0.74 16.73
CA LYS A 640 16.73 -0.26 15.43
C LYS A 640 16.37 1.20 15.28
N GLN A 641 17.34 2.08 15.53
CA GLN A 641 17.06 3.52 15.65
C GLN A 641 15.95 3.73 16.69
N ASN A 642 14.79 4.26 16.29
CA ASN A 642 13.66 4.50 17.18
C ASN A 642 12.61 3.38 17.15
N VAL A 643 12.87 2.26 16.46
CA VAL A 643 11.95 1.12 16.42
C VAL A 643 12.38 0.07 17.44
N LEU A 644 11.53 -0.20 18.43
CA LEU A 644 11.63 -1.31 19.36
C LEU A 644 10.95 -2.54 18.75
N GLU A 645 11.74 -3.49 18.27
CA GLU A 645 11.23 -4.75 17.74
C GLU A 645 11.21 -5.82 18.86
N ILE A 646 10.05 -6.42 19.11
CA ILE A 646 9.81 -7.47 20.11
C ILE A 646 9.70 -8.83 19.41
N ALA A 647 10.42 -9.83 19.90
CA ALA A 647 10.56 -11.15 19.27
C ALA A 647 9.40 -12.10 19.63
N ALA A 648 8.38 -12.19 18.76
CA ALA A 648 7.23 -13.08 18.95
C ALA A 648 7.62 -14.57 19.08
N GLY A 649 8.68 -14.97 18.36
CA GLY A 649 9.20 -16.34 18.31
C GLY A 649 10.01 -16.74 19.54
N HIS A 650 10.44 -15.78 20.36
CA HIS A 650 11.29 -16.02 21.53
C HIS A 650 10.62 -17.02 22.49
N PRO A 651 11.35 -18.00 23.08
CA PRO A 651 10.76 -19.05 23.91
C PRO A 651 9.91 -18.52 25.08
N SER A 652 10.26 -17.36 25.63
CA SER A 652 9.49 -16.75 26.71
C SER A 652 8.18 -16.11 26.27
N LEU A 653 8.06 -15.66 25.01
CA LEU A 653 6.86 -15.01 24.45
C LEU A 653 5.96 -16.01 23.75
N ARG A 654 6.52 -16.88 22.88
CA ARG A 654 5.76 -17.80 22.01
C ARG A 654 4.78 -18.69 22.77
N ARG A 655 5.12 -19.06 24.00
CA ARG A 655 4.28 -19.91 24.88
C ARG A 655 2.99 -19.21 25.33
N TYR A 656 3.00 -17.89 25.43
CA TYR A 656 1.84 -17.09 25.83
C TYR A 656 1.12 -16.53 24.60
N LEU A 657 1.86 -16.13 23.58
CA LEU A 657 1.32 -15.58 22.33
C LEU A 657 0.59 -16.63 21.49
N GLY A 658 1.05 -17.88 21.56
CA GLY A 658 0.54 -18.98 20.76
C GLY A 658 1.11 -19.00 19.34
N SER A 659 0.55 -19.86 18.50
CA SER A 659 1.09 -20.11 17.17
C SER A 659 0.54 -19.15 16.13
N LYS A 660 1.37 -18.83 15.14
CA LYS A 660 0.96 -18.10 13.93
C LYS A 660 -0.21 -18.76 13.19
N LYS A 661 -0.29 -20.10 13.21
CA LYS A 661 -1.33 -20.88 12.54
C LYS A 661 -2.72 -20.54 13.07
N ASP A 662 -2.80 -20.23 14.36
CA ASP A 662 -4.04 -19.90 15.06
C ASP A 662 -4.20 -18.37 15.21
N ASN A 663 -3.49 -17.60 14.38
CA ASN A 663 -3.47 -16.13 14.39
C ASN A 663 -3.05 -15.53 15.73
N TYR A 664 -2.07 -16.16 16.40
CA TYR A 664 -1.51 -15.73 17.68
C TYR A 664 -2.62 -15.48 18.73
N PRO A 665 -3.34 -16.54 19.17
CA PRO A 665 -4.57 -16.42 19.94
C PRO A 665 -4.35 -15.76 21.31
N GLY A 666 -3.12 -15.78 21.82
CA GLY A 666 -2.78 -15.23 23.13
C GLY A 666 -2.55 -13.73 23.15
N GLN A 667 -2.66 -13.02 22.02
CA GLN A 667 -2.46 -11.57 21.95
C GLN A 667 -3.32 -10.77 22.91
N ASP A 668 -4.56 -11.23 23.13
CA ASP A 668 -5.50 -10.58 24.02
C ASP A 668 -5.50 -11.16 25.44
N GLU A 669 -4.68 -12.17 25.71
CA GLU A 669 -4.56 -12.77 27.04
C GLU A 669 -3.76 -11.87 27.97
N LYS A 670 -4.24 -11.72 29.21
CA LYS A 670 -3.63 -10.83 30.22
C LYS A 670 -2.14 -11.13 30.44
N HIS A 671 -1.76 -12.41 30.44
CA HIS A 671 -0.39 -12.85 30.64
C HIS A 671 0.55 -12.34 29.53
N PHE A 672 0.09 -12.32 28.28
CA PHE A 672 0.87 -11.79 27.17
C PHE A 672 0.95 -10.26 27.23
N ARG A 673 -0.16 -9.59 27.56
CA ARG A 673 -0.21 -8.14 27.73
C ARG A 673 0.75 -7.65 28.82
N LEU A 674 0.78 -8.32 29.97
CA LEU A 674 1.74 -8.03 31.06
C LEU A 674 3.18 -8.28 30.60
N LEU A 675 3.44 -9.37 29.87
CA LEU A 675 4.77 -9.66 29.35
C LEU A 675 5.26 -8.58 28.37
N ILE A 676 4.38 -8.04 27.51
CA ILE A 676 4.70 -6.90 26.65
C ILE A 676 5.00 -5.64 27.46
N ALA A 677 4.21 -5.35 28.51
CA ALA A 677 4.45 -4.22 29.39
C ALA A 677 5.84 -4.27 30.07
N GLU A 678 6.23 -5.45 30.56
CA GLU A 678 7.55 -5.71 31.16
C GLU A 678 8.68 -5.53 30.14
N ILE A 679 8.55 -6.13 28.96
CA ILE A 679 9.56 -6.02 27.89
C ILE A 679 9.75 -4.57 27.45
N VAL A 680 8.66 -3.84 27.26
CA VAL A 680 8.73 -2.42 26.85
C VAL A 680 9.34 -1.57 27.97
N ALA A 681 8.94 -1.79 29.22
CA ALA A 681 9.52 -1.06 30.34
C ALA A 681 11.03 -1.29 30.46
N GLU A 682 11.47 -2.55 30.42
CA GLU A 682 12.88 -2.93 30.44
C GLU A 682 13.65 -2.30 29.27
N ALA A 683 13.12 -2.39 28.05
CA ALA A 683 13.78 -1.86 26.86
C ALA A 683 13.95 -0.33 26.91
N VAL A 684 12.92 0.37 27.39
CA VAL A 684 12.93 1.84 27.54
C VAL A 684 13.91 2.27 28.64
N CYS A 685 13.83 1.66 29.82
CA CYS A 685 14.70 1.97 30.94
C CYS A 685 16.18 1.66 30.61
N SER A 686 16.45 0.51 29.98
CA SER A 686 17.81 0.17 29.54
C SER A 686 18.35 1.19 28.54
N GLN A 687 17.52 1.67 27.60
CA GLN A 687 17.94 2.65 26.61
C GLN A 687 18.29 4.01 27.25
N ILE A 688 17.55 4.43 28.29
CA ILE A 688 17.86 5.64 29.06
C ILE A 688 19.20 5.50 29.78
N VAL A 689 19.42 4.40 30.50
CA VAL A 689 20.69 4.15 31.23
C VAL A 689 21.88 4.12 30.25
N SER A 690 21.77 3.39 29.14
CA SER A 690 22.84 3.34 28.13
C SER A 690 23.18 4.73 27.59
N ARG A 691 22.16 5.56 27.30
CA ARG A 691 22.37 6.94 26.83
C ARG A 691 23.00 7.83 27.90
N ASN A 692 22.62 7.69 29.16
CA ASN A 692 23.21 8.45 30.27
C ASN A 692 24.71 8.15 30.42
N VAL A 693 25.10 6.88 30.27
CA VAL A 693 26.51 6.46 30.27
C VAL A 693 27.28 7.06 29.08
N GLU A 694 26.69 7.04 27.88
CA GLU A 694 27.30 7.61 26.66
C GLU A 694 27.49 9.13 26.74
N MET A 695 26.52 9.83 27.32
CA MET A 695 26.53 11.30 27.43
C MET A 695 27.42 11.80 28.56
N ASN A 696 27.52 11.05 29.67
CA ASN A 696 28.28 11.45 30.86
C ASN A 696 29.34 10.41 31.24
N PRO A 697 30.25 10.00 30.34
CA PRO A 697 31.16 8.88 30.60
C PRO A 697 31.97 9.08 31.88
N GLY A 698 32.39 10.32 32.19
CA GLY A 698 33.12 10.66 33.42
C GLY A 698 32.37 10.35 34.73
N ALA A 699 31.04 10.44 34.76
CA ALA A 699 30.22 10.10 35.93
C ALA A 699 30.13 8.59 36.15
N TYR A 700 30.40 7.78 35.12
CA TYR A 700 30.30 6.32 35.14
C TYR A 700 31.66 5.60 35.02
N VAL A 701 32.78 6.33 34.92
CA VAL A 701 34.15 5.77 34.82
C VAL A 701 34.47 4.77 35.95
N SER A 702 33.92 4.97 37.14
CA SER A 702 34.08 4.08 38.30
C SER A 702 32.77 3.40 38.74
N ALA A 703 31.69 3.50 37.95
CA ALA A 703 30.41 2.90 38.28
C ALA A 703 30.46 1.38 38.09
N GLY A 704 30.30 0.64 39.18
CA GLY A 704 30.09 -0.81 39.12
C GLY A 704 28.67 -1.17 38.66
N TRP A 705 28.44 -2.47 38.45
CA TRP A 705 27.11 -3.00 38.09
C TRP A 705 26.00 -2.51 39.02
N ASP A 706 26.26 -2.39 40.33
CA ASP A 706 25.27 -2.00 41.32
C ASP A 706 24.74 -0.57 41.12
N VAL A 707 25.56 0.35 40.61
CA VAL A 707 25.16 1.74 40.34
C VAL A 707 24.24 1.80 39.13
N LEU A 708 24.63 1.11 38.04
CA LEU A 708 23.81 1.00 36.82
C LEU A 708 22.48 0.27 37.11
N TYR A 709 22.55 -0.79 37.92
CA TYR A 709 21.38 -1.56 38.32
C TYR A 709 20.45 -0.76 39.24
N SER A 710 20.99 0.07 40.14
CA SER A 710 20.21 0.98 40.97
C SER A 710 19.46 2.00 40.12
N GLU A 711 20.12 2.63 39.13
CA GLU A 711 19.50 3.58 38.21
C GLU A 711 18.45 2.90 37.32
N TYR A 712 18.75 1.72 36.77
CA TYR A 712 17.79 0.92 36.03
C TYR A 712 16.57 0.56 36.87
N SER A 713 16.78 0.08 38.10
CA SER A 713 15.71 -0.29 39.04
C SER A 713 14.84 0.90 39.40
N HIS A 714 15.46 2.08 39.51
CA HIS A 714 14.79 3.33 39.75
C HIS A 714 13.80 3.69 38.62
N LEU A 715 14.29 3.66 37.37
CA LEU A 715 13.47 3.90 36.19
C LEU A 715 12.35 2.87 36.04
N MET A 716 12.64 1.59 36.29
CA MET A 716 11.65 0.51 36.27
C MET A 716 10.54 0.73 37.30
N THR A 717 10.88 1.19 38.51
CA THR A 717 9.89 1.47 39.57
C THR A 717 8.90 2.55 39.15
N ARG A 718 9.35 3.53 38.36
CA ARG A 718 8.49 4.61 37.85
C ARG A 718 7.70 4.21 36.60
N PHE A 719 8.32 3.52 35.65
CA PHE A 719 7.71 3.30 34.33
C PHE A 719 6.89 2.00 34.22
N LEU A 720 7.32 0.91 34.87
CA LEU A 720 6.60 -0.36 34.80
C LEU A 720 5.13 -0.28 35.28
N PRO A 721 4.80 0.45 36.37
CA PRO A 721 3.39 0.63 36.75
C PRO A 721 2.55 1.32 35.66
N VAL A 722 3.16 2.23 34.89
CA VAL A 722 2.51 2.93 33.78
C VAL A 722 2.21 1.95 32.64
N THR A 723 3.20 1.15 32.23
CA THR A 723 3.03 0.16 31.16
C THR A 723 2.01 -0.92 31.57
N HIS A 724 2.04 -1.38 32.82
CA HIS A 724 1.03 -2.29 33.37
C HIS A 724 -0.39 -1.72 33.32
N LYS A 725 -0.59 -0.47 33.73
CA LYS A 725 -1.91 0.17 33.71
C LYS A 725 -2.47 0.31 32.28
N LEU A 726 -1.61 0.54 31.29
CA LEU A 726 -2.00 0.65 29.89
C LEU A 726 -2.36 -0.70 29.26
N GLN A 727 -1.63 -1.76 29.63
CA GLN A 727 -1.88 -3.12 29.12
C GLN A 727 -2.99 -3.86 29.88
N CYS A 728 -3.23 -3.51 31.15
CA CYS A 728 -4.25 -4.09 32.03
C CYS A 728 -4.94 -3.01 32.89
N PRO A 729 -5.95 -2.30 32.35
CA PRO A 729 -6.66 -1.23 33.07
C PRO A 729 -7.43 -1.73 34.31
N SER A 730 -7.51 -0.90 35.35
CA SER A 730 -8.23 -1.18 36.59
C SER A 730 -9.74 -1.37 36.33
N GLY A 731 -10.19 -2.63 36.36
CA GLY A 731 -11.53 -3.06 35.93
C GLY A 731 -11.51 -4.45 35.28
N GLU A 732 -10.33 -4.91 34.86
CA GLU A 732 -10.07 -6.29 34.42
C GLU A 732 -9.39 -7.16 35.50
N LEU A 733 -9.35 -6.75 36.77
CA LEU A 733 -8.74 -7.56 37.85
C LEU A 733 -9.70 -8.63 38.39
#